data_AF-A0CJ86-F1
#
_entry.id   AF-A0CJ86-F1
#
_cell.length_a   1.000
_cell.length_b   1.000
_cell.length_c   1.000
_cell.angle_alpha   90.00
_cell.angle_beta   90.00
_cell.angle_gamma   90.00
#
_symmetry.space_group_name_H-M   'P 1'
#
loop_
_entity.id
_entity.type
_entity.pdbx_description
1 polymer ?
#
loop_
_entity_poly.entity_id
_entity_poly.type
_entity_poly.pdbx_seq_one_letter_code
_entity_poly.pdbx_strand_id
1 'polypeptide(L)'
;MGNFKGLKKLGRWEVLIQGQKGYKERQNLRNTILISGGGFYDNSGGEIKIGEWIEYMYESGNGQPKNKLLRYQGEYRNGKKFGRWECTCEGTNAKGGGFYDQNGDKIGKWKEIISDKEIIFYGEYYQGKRVGQWKIISQADHEQENKEFIIGGGTYDQTGRKTGKWTLCNSFKSIQKQENMKMTYKLVFGLLFIHYIKMKPISILFVAWVIMIKDQKMVNGQNQVIWTLVHIEQVIRVFIKKVVRLDLEQFSLIGGGSYDTKGEGVKSGVWIELIKKDYNDDILYFGQYQKDKKVGKWRLFIYSKQNHEDDIYKDVVQFTTGFSNDHQQIGHDNDANRGLVQNFEQQRITLMLKFIHNLFSGGGSYDTECEGLKTGGWFELIDVDSKNGEILYYGQYQKDKKVGKWQFFQYGSWCRNNAPFRNLLQFITGLTDDRQDIGQDNYAYESGVQDLKKLIMLPFIHKLFSGGGSYDSDGSGMKIGQWIERKDECHIYCGEYKDNKKIGLWKELNQQKRIKSCMNYDDEGNEIYRSGFPQKILRIGEFKGKKKIGRWSILTTETSANQDEIGGGSYDSDGSGMKIGKWIELKDEYNIYCGEYKDNKKIGLWKELNQQKRIKSCMNYDDEGNEIYRSGFPQKILRIGEFRGDKKVGRWEILLQKQISKCDSSIISGGGTYDEEGYGMKIGRWIDFSDGITTFIVEDGEYKANKKVGLWKKYLLTSEDADEQMLVGCSNYDDQGIEIYKSQMPSKLIFIGEVRCCKKVGEWKILRWVEDFNTKKKSYIQIGGGYYNEGIKIGKWEEVINYTQNIDWLLRLAGEYSNGKKVGRWDIFRFKNFLEVVFMMMMELKLETGSSTLILIIFFKVDMKKEKNLVDGTFSITIMIQLQVDYIMEVWILSRANGLKQKIMKEEASSIVESINQGRKLEDGILLGAWIQINQLLQEEENILME
;
A
#
# COMPACT_ATOMS: atom_id res chain seq x y z
N MET A 1 23.33 19.07 20.20
CA MET A 1 24.45 19.89 20.72
C MET A 1 23.89 20.80 21.81
N GLY A 2 24.69 21.19 22.79
CA GLY A 2 24.23 21.97 23.95
C GLY A 2 25.05 21.62 25.20
N ASN A 3 24.89 22.44 26.24
CA ASN A 3 25.72 22.32 27.45
C ASN A 3 25.18 21.27 28.43
N PHE A 4 26.11 20.62 29.13
CA PHE A 4 25.85 19.68 30.22
C PHE A 4 26.53 20.15 31.52
N LYS A 5 25.92 19.83 32.66
CA LYS A 5 26.58 19.87 33.99
C LYS A 5 26.36 18.52 34.67
N GLY A 6 27.42 17.74 34.81
CA GLY A 6 27.31 16.31 35.09
C GLY A 6 26.60 15.59 33.93
N LEU A 7 25.55 14.82 34.23
CA LEU A 7 24.73 14.14 33.22
C LEU A 7 23.50 14.94 32.75
N LYS A 8 23.32 16.18 33.25
CA LYS A 8 22.10 16.98 33.07
C LYS A 8 22.29 18.11 32.06
N LYS A 9 21.33 18.27 31.14
CA LYS A 9 21.27 19.33 30.13
C LYS A 9 20.98 20.70 30.75
N LEU A 10 21.65 21.74 30.28
CA LEU A 10 21.41 23.16 30.65
C LEU A 10 21.42 24.07 29.42
N GLY A 11 20.70 25.20 29.48
CA GLY A 11 20.78 26.28 28.51
C GLY A 11 20.25 25.93 27.12
N ARG A 12 20.75 26.62 26.08
CA ARG A 12 20.36 26.38 24.68
C ARG A 12 20.79 24.99 24.22
N TRP A 13 19.86 24.29 23.60
CA TRP A 13 20.02 22.94 23.07
C TRP A 13 19.53 22.85 21.65
N GLU A 14 20.32 22.21 20.79
CA GLU A 14 20.06 22.10 19.35
C GLU A 14 20.04 20.63 18.92
N VAL A 15 18.96 20.24 18.25
CA VAL A 15 18.75 18.92 17.65
C VAL A 15 19.04 19.04 16.16
N LEU A 16 20.09 18.39 15.68
CA LEU A 16 20.46 18.39 14.26
C LEU A 16 19.94 17.10 13.62
N ILE A 17 19.20 17.22 12.51
CA ILE A 17 18.65 16.10 11.77
C ILE A 17 19.41 15.93 10.46
N GLN A 18 20.04 14.77 10.28
CA GLN A 18 20.73 14.38 9.05
C GLN A 18 19.77 13.57 8.16
N GLY A 19 19.18 14.22 7.16
CA GLY A 19 18.30 13.55 6.19
C GLY A 19 19.09 12.62 5.25
N GLN A 20 18.67 11.36 5.11
CA GLN A 20 19.20 10.48 4.07
C GLN A 20 18.42 10.65 2.77
N LYS A 21 19.03 11.30 1.77
CA LYS A 21 18.52 11.30 0.40
C LYS A 21 18.63 9.91 -0.27
N GLY A 22 17.73 9.67 -1.22
CA GLY A 22 17.57 8.40 -1.92
C GLY A 22 18.79 7.99 -2.75
N TYR A 23 18.90 6.69 -3.03
CA TYR A 23 20.13 6.08 -3.55
C TYR A 23 20.62 6.65 -4.90
N LYS A 24 19.71 7.20 -5.73
CA LYS A 24 20.03 7.75 -7.07
C LYS A 24 20.75 9.12 -7.06
N GLU A 25 20.71 9.89 -5.97
CA GLU A 25 21.33 11.23 -5.91
C GLU A 25 22.72 11.25 -5.25
N ARG A 26 23.23 10.09 -4.79
CA ARG A 26 24.37 10.00 -3.85
C ARG A 26 25.76 10.35 -4.41
N GLN A 27 25.88 10.71 -5.69
CA GLN A 27 27.19 10.96 -6.31
C GLN A 27 27.78 12.35 -6.01
N ASN A 28 26.95 13.40 -5.77
CA ASN A 28 27.41 14.81 -5.83
C ASN A 28 27.07 15.72 -4.64
N LEU A 29 26.58 15.21 -3.49
CA LEU A 29 26.26 16.05 -2.33
C LEU A 29 26.93 15.57 -1.03
N ARG A 30 27.88 16.37 -0.51
CA ARG A 30 28.47 16.19 0.82
C ARG A 30 27.53 16.73 1.91
N ASN A 31 27.08 15.86 2.82
CA ASN A 31 26.60 16.15 4.18
C ASN A 31 25.87 17.49 4.41
N THR A 32 24.78 17.76 3.70
CA THR A 32 23.89 18.88 4.02
C THR A 32 23.11 18.57 5.32
N ILE A 33 23.44 19.24 6.42
CA ILE A 33 22.60 19.24 7.63
C ILE A 33 21.37 20.09 7.29
N LEU A 34 20.23 19.45 7.12
CA LEU A 34 19.08 20.08 6.47
C LEU A 34 18.14 20.79 7.45
N ILE A 35 18.06 20.32 8.71
CA ILE A 35 17.07 20.76 9.68
C ILE A 35 17.67 20.83 11.10
N SER A 36 17.38 21.92 11.80
CA SER A 36 17.65 22.10 13.24
C SER A 36 16.35 22.26 14.06
N GLY A 37 16.40 21.88 15.32
CA GLY A 37 15.37 22.12 16.34
C GLY A 37 15.99 22.19 17.74
N GLY A 38 15.19 21.99 18.78
CA GLY A 38 15.59 22.18 20.18
C GLY A 38 15.00 23.46 20.78
N GLY A 39 15.65 24.02 21.80
CA GLY A 39 15.14 25.12 22.62
C GLY A 39 15.98 25.29 23.88
N PHE A 40 15.42 25.87 24.94
CA PHE A 40 16.16 26.10 26.20
C PHE A 40 15.74 25.14 27.32
N TYR A 41 16.74 24.63 28.05
CA TYR A 41 16.58 24.06 29.39
C TYR A 41 16.96 25.08 30.45
N ASP A 42 16.30 24.97 31.60
CA ASP A 42 16.56 25.80 32.76
C ASP A 42 17.93 25.55 33.41
N ASN A 43 18.41 26.53 34.17
CA ASN A 43 19.74 26.45 34.79
C ASN A 43 19.77 25.72 36.16
N SER A 44 18.62 25.24 36.68
CA SER A 44 18.61 24.45 37.94
C SER A 44 19.20 23.05 37.77
N GLY A 45 19.25 22.54 36.53
CA GLY A 45 19.57 21.15 36.26
C GLY A 45 18.41 20.19 36.54
N GLY A 46 17.15 20.67 36.54
CA GLY A 46 15.99 19.79 36.48
C GLY A 46 15.72 19.19 35.09
N GLU A 47 16.48 19.60 34.06
CA GLU A 47 16.14 19.42 32.64
C GLU A 47 14.75 19.98 32.29
N ILE A 48 14.35 21.09 32.93
CA ILE A 48 13.04 21.69 32.75
C ILE A 48 13.07 22.54 31.47
N LYS A 49 12.26 22.16 30.48
CA LYS A 49 12.10 22.97 29.25
C LYS A 49 11.48 24.33 29.56
N ILE A 50 12.06 25.38 28.98
CA ILE A 50 11.62 26.77 29.07
C ILE A 50 11.79 27.48 27.71
N GLY A 51 11.07 28.59 27.52
CA GLY A 51 11.18 29.45 26.33
C GLY A 51 10.68 28.79 25.05
N GLU A 52 11.10 29.30 23.90
CA GLU A 52 10.72 28.73 22.60
C GLU A 52 11.38 27.36 22.35
N TRP A 53 10.61 26.46 21.74
CA TRP A 53 11.02 25.12 21.35
C TRP A 53 10.54 24.76 19.95
N ILE A 54 11.39 24.04 19.22
CA ILE A 54 11.09 23.34 17.97
C ILE A 54 11.33 21.84 18.22
N GLU A 55 10.28 21.05 18.09
CA GLU A 55 10.32 19.59 18.27
C GLU A 55 10.01 18.88 16.96
N TYR A 56 10.61 17.71 16.75
CA TYR A 56 10.35 16.88 15.58
C TYR A 56 9.87 15.50 16.00
N MET A 57 8.85 14.98 15.30
CA MET A 57 8.30 13.66 15.50
C MET A 57 8.29 12.89 14.18
N TYR A 58 8.85 11.68 14.21
CA TYR A 58 8.76 10.71 13.13
C TYR A 58 7.55 9.80 13.35
N GLU A 59 6.73 9.61 12.33
CA GLU A 59 5.62 8.65 12.37
C GLU A 59 6.11 7.26 11.91
N SER A 60 6.17 6.30 12.83
CA SER A 60 6.69 4.95 12.56
C SER A 60 5.67 4.09 11.80
N GLY A 61 5.59 4.28 10.48
CA GLY A 61 4.73 3.49 9.59
C GLY A 61 5.07 2.00 9.56
N ASN A 62 4.05 1.15 9.47
CA ASN A 62 4.16 -0.32 9.52
C ASN A 62 4.83 -0.94 8.27
N GLY A 63 6.15 -0.84 8.17
CA GLY A 63 6.99 -1.66 7.28
C GLY A 63 7.67 -0.96 6.10
N GLN A 64 7.42 0.34 5.87
CA GLN A 64 8.24 1.17 4.97
C GLN A 64 8.38 2.58 5.55
N PRO A 65 9.60 3.15 5.63
CA PRO A 65 9.83 4.50 6.13
C PRO A 65 9.40 5.54 5.09
N LYS A 66 8.16 6.01 5.20
CA LYS A 66 7.74 7.28 4.59
C LYS A 66 8.24 8.41 5.48
N ASN A 67 9.27 9.12 5.02
CA ASN A 67 9.92 10.20 5.78
C ASN A 67 9.10 11.51 5.77
N LYS A 68 7.83 11.49 6.22
CA LYS A 68 7.10 12.72 6.57
C LYS A 68 7.42 13.08 8.02
N LEU A 69 7.95 14.29 8.23
CA LEU A 69 8.44 14.77 9.52
C LEU A 69 7.47 15.81 10.10
N LEU A 70 6.92 15.57 11.29
CA LEU A 70 6.07 16.55 11.97
C LEU A 70 6.94 17.49 12.79
N ARG A 71 7.03 18.76 12.36
CA ARG A 71 7.65 19.86 13.09
C ARG A 71 6.61 20.52 13.98
N TYR A 72 6.87 20.63 15.26
CA TYR A 72 6.07 21.38 16.23
C TYR A 72 6.87 22.58 16.74
N GLN A 73 6.25 23.77 16.84
CA GLN A 73 6.90 24.97 17.38
C GLN A 73 5.99 25.69 18.38
N GLY A 74 6.53 26.14 19.50
CA GLY A 74 5.78 26.89 20.52
C GLY A 74 6.57 27.10 21.82
N GLU A 75 5.94 27.67 22.84
CA GLU A 75 6.59 27.98 24.12
C GLU A 75 6.48 26.82 25.14
N TYR A 76 7.52 26.64 25.95
CA TYR A 76 7.51 25.85 27.18
C TYR A 76 7.64 26.77 28.40
N ARG A 77 6.85 26.49 29.45
CA ARG A 77 7.02 27.09 30.79
C ARG A 77 7.02 25.98 31.83
N ASN A 78 8.04 25.97 32.69
CA ASN A 78 8.21 24.97 33.75
C ASN A 78 8.01 23.51 33.28
N GLY A 79 8.56 23.17 32.10
CA GLY A 79 8.49 21.81 31.53
C GLY A 79 7.14 21.45 30.89
N LYS A 80 6.15 22.35 30.92
CA LYS A 80 4.83 22.22 30.30
C LYS A 80 4.74 23.07 29.04
N LYS A 81 3.99 22.61 28.03
CA LYS A 81 3.72 23.40 26.82
C LYS A 81 2.78 24.55 27.18
N PHE A 82 3.03 25.73 26.64
CA PHE A 82 2.29 26.95 26.96
C PHE A 82 1.94 27.75 25.69
N GLY A 83 0.82 28.46 25.71
CA GLY A 83 0.44 29.41 24.67
C GLY A 83 0.18 28.75 23.32
N ARG A 84 0.41 29.50 22.23
CA ARG A 84 0.22 29.03 20.85
C ARG A 84 1.29 27.98 20.50
N TRP A 85 0.85 26.86 19.97
CA TRP A 85 1.69 25.83 19.38
C TRP A 85 1.26 25.56 17.95
N GLU A 86 2.21 25.55 17.03
CA GLU A 86 2.01 25.26 15.62
C GLU A 86 2.57 23.88 15.27
N CYS A 87 2.01 23.25 14.24
CA CYS A 87 2.48 22.00 13.68
C CYS A 87 2.52 22.09 12.14
N THR A 88 3.60 21.66 11.52
CA THR A 88 3.75 21.61 10.06
C THR A 88 4.32 20.25 9.66
N CYS A 89 3.68 19.56 8.73
CA CYS A 89 4.20 18.31 8.18
C CYS A 89 5.11 18.60 6.98
N GLU A 90 6.39 18.24 7.08
CA GLU A 90 7.35 18.39 5.98
C GLU A 90 6.87 17.65 4.72
N GLY A 91 7.03 18.29 3.56
CA GLY A 91 6.56 17.77 2.27
C GLY A 91 5.04 17.82 2.06
N THR A 92 4.32 18.70 2.78
CA THR A 92 2.88 18.99 2.55
C THR A 92 2.56 20.45 2.89
N ASN A 93 1.41 20.95 2.45
CA ASN A 93 0.85 22.24 2.91
C ASN A 93 0.13 22.16 4.27
N ALA A 94 0.07 20.99 4.91
CA ALA A 94 -0.72 20.75 6.11
C ALA A 94 -0.17 21.51 7.33
N LYS A 95 -0.97 22.47 7.83
CA LYS A 95 -0.70 23.27 9.04
C LYS A 95 -1.72 22.94 10.14
N GLY A 96 -1.21 22.44 11.25
CA GLY A 96 -1.93 22.19 12.50
C GLY A 96 -1.48 23.13 13.62
N GLY A 97 -2.03 22.91 14.82
CA GLY A 97 -1.73 23.70 16.01
C GLY A 97 -2.96 24.00 16.86
N GLY A 98 -2.76 24.81 17.90
CA GLY A 98 -3.78 25.26 18.84
C GLY A 98 -3.13 25.94 20.05
N PHE A 99 -3.84 26.00 21.19
CA PHE A 99 -3.37 26.64 22.42
C PHE A 99 -3.28 25.67 23.60
N TYR A 100 -2.24 25.84 24.42
CA TYR A 100 -2.11 25.25 25.75
C TYR A 100 -2.28 26.33 26.83
N ASP A 101 -2.87 25.95 27.97
CA ASP A 101 -3.00 26.79 29.15
C ASP A 101 -1.75 26.77 30.05
N GLN A 102 -1.85 27.42 31.22
CA GLN A 102 -0.79 27.43 32.25
C GLN A 102 -0.52 26.05 32.90
N ASN A 103 -1.44 25.10 32.77
CA ASN A 103 -1.29 23.73 33.28
C ASN A 103 -0.62 22.79 32.26
N GLY A 104 -0.47 23.22 31.01
CA GLY A 104 -0.04 22.35 29.91
C GLY A 104 -1.20 21.60 29.26
N ASP A 105 -2.44 21.98 29.56
CA ASP A 105 -3.65 21.37 29.02
C ASP A 105 -4.09 22.07 27.74
N LYS A 106 -4.55 21.29 26.75
CA LYS A 106 -5.10 21.84 25.50
C LYS A 106 -6.39 22.62 25.77
N ILE A 107 -6.48 23.79 25.15
CA ILE A 107 -7.64 24.68 25.19
C ILE A 107 -7.95 25.28 23.82
N GLY A 108 -9.19 25.70 23.61
CA GLY A 108 -9.62 26.42 22.41
C GLY A 108 -9.65 25.57 21.14
N LYS A 109 -9.57 26.20 19.98
CA LYS A 109 -9.61 25.53 18.67
C LYS A 109 -8.27 24.88 18.33
N TRP A 110 -8.33 23.65 17.82
CA TRP A 110 -7.17 22.83 17.47
C TRP A 110 -7.33 22.21 16.08
N LYS A 111 -6.25 22.22 15.28
CA LYS A 111 -6.03 21.40 14.09
C LYS A 111 -4.94 20.37 14.40
N GLU A 112 -5.28 19.08 14.47
CA GLU A 112 -4.35 17.99 14.75
C GLU A 112 -4.09 17.17 13.48
N ILE A 113 -2.85 17.18 12.99
CA ILE A 113 -2.41 16.35 11.86
C ILE A 113 -2.20 14.92 12.36
N ILE A 114 -2.79 13.93 11.69
CA ILE A 114 -2.64 12.50 11.98
C ILE A 114 -2.44 11.76 10.64
N SER A 115 -1.45 10.86 10.57
CA SER A 115 -1.06 10.11 9.35
C SER A 115 -0.42 10.95 8.24
N ASP A 116 0.54 10.33 7.57
CA ASP A 116 1.11 10.63 6.25
C ASP A 116 0.13 11.04 5.12
N LYS A 117 -1.19 10.92 5.34
CA LYS A 117 -2.29 11.11 4.37
C LYS A 117 -3.06 12.43 4.53
N GLU A 118 -2.44 13.45 5.10
CA GLU A 118 -3.00 14.81 5.18
C GLU A 118 -4.33 14.90 5.97
N ILE A 119 -4.57 13.99 6.93
CA ILE A 119 -5.80 13.98 7.72
C ILE A 119 -5.65 14.94 8.90
N ILE A 120 -6.50 15.96 8.93
CA ILE A 120 -6.57 16.99 9.96
C ILE A 120 -7.85 16.80 10.78
N PHE A 121 -7.71 16.54 12.07
CA PHE A 121 -8.81 16.59 13.03
C PHE A 121 -8.97 18.03 13.51
N TYR A 122 -10.14 18.62 13.29
CA TYR A 122 -10.43 20.01 13.66
C TYR A 122 -11.62 20.10 14.62
N GLY A 123 -11.42 20.74 15.76
CA GLY A 123 -12.47 20.96 16.76
C GLY A 123 -11.93 21.71 17.97
N GLU A 124 -12.64 21.62 19.10
CA GLU A 124 -12.30 22.38 20.31
C GLU A 124 -11.87 21.48 21.47
N TYR A 125 -10.96 22.01 22.29
CA TYR A 125 -10.43 21.43 23.51
C TYR A 125 -10.80 22.29 24.72
N TYR A 126 -11.08 21.63 25.85
CA TYR A 126 -11.28 22.25 27.16
C TYR A 126 -10.62 21.36 28.22
N GLN A 127 -9.70 21.92 29.02
CA GLN A 127 -8.96 21.19 30.06
C GLN A 127 -8.38 19.83 29.55
N GLY A 128 -7.69 19.88 28.41
CA GLY A 128 -7.05 18.70 27.81
C GLY A 128 -8.00 17.68 27.17
N LYS A 129 -9.33 17.88 27.25
CA LYS A 129 -10.37 17.01 26.68
C LYS A 129 -10.95 17.61 25.40
N ARG A 130 -11.23 16.77 24.40
CA ARG A 130 -11.97 17.18 23.19
C ARG A 130 -13.43 17.46 23.57
N VAL A 131 -13.98 18.58 23.12
CA VAL A 131 -15.36 19.01 23.37
C VAL A 131 -16.01 19.52 22.08
N GLY A 132 -17.34 19.58 22.05
CA GLY A 132 -18.09 20.19 20.94
C GLY A 132 -18.00 19.39 19.64
N GLN A 133 -18.19 20.06 18.51
CA GLN A 133 -18.16 19.40 17.19
C GLN A 133 -16.73 19.23 16.69
N TRP A 134 -16.39 18.01 16.31
CA TRP A 134 -15.11 17.64 15.70
C TRP A 134 -15.32 17.18 14.26
N LYS A 135 -14.54 17.75 13.35
CA LYS A 135 -14.47 17.41 11.92
C LYS A 135 -13.20 16.62 11.64
N ILE A 136 -13.31 15.64 10.76
CA ILE A 136 -12.16 14.94 10.16
C ILE A 136 -12.07 15.46 8.73
N ILE A 137 -10.97 16.14 8.43
CA ILE A 137 -10.71 16.78 7.15
C ILE A 137 -9.59 16.02 6.46
N SER A 138 -9.75 15.68 5.18
CA SER A 138 -8.63 15.38 4.30
C SER A 138 -8.28 16.66 3.56
N GLN A 139 -7.02 17.07 3.61
CA GLN A 139 -6.44 17.80 2.49
C GLN A 139 -6.05 16.79 1.39
N ALA A 140 -5.66 17.28 0.23
CA ALA A 140 -5.21 16.47 -0.89
C ALA A 140 -4.18 17.28 -1.70
N ASP A 141 -2.98 16.71 -1.89
CA ASP A 141 -1.82 17.26 -2.62
C ASP A 141 -2.08 17.56 -4.14
N HIS A 142 -3.19 18.21 -4.51
CA HIS A 142 -3.45 18.73 -5.86
C HIS A 142 -3.05 20.20 -5.98
N GLU A 143 -2.02 20.46 -6.79
CA GLU A 143 -1.16 21.66 -6.85
C GLU A 143 -1.83 23.02 -7.15
N GLN A 144 -3.16 23.12 -7.25
CA GLN A 144 -3.85 24.36 -7.66
C GLN A 144 -5.04 24.80 -6.77
N GLU A 145 -5.61 23.95 -5.90
CA GLU A 145 -6.68 24.33 -4.98
C GLU A 145 -6.52 23.62 -3.61
N ASN A 146 -6.12 24.35 -2.56
CA ASN A 146 -6.01 23.83 -1.18
C ASN A 146 -7.39 23.54 -0.56
N LYS A 147 -8.07 22.49 -1.04
CA LYS A 147 -9.48 22.21 -0.77
C LYS A 147 -9.67 21.22 0.39
N GLU A 148 -10.19 21.71 1.51
CA GLU A 148 -10.49 20.90 2.70
C GLU A 148 -11.75 20.05 2.51
N PHE A 149 -11.61 18.73 2.36
CA PHE A 149 -12.73 17.79 2.27
C PHE A 149 -13.10 17.22 3.65
N ILE A 150 -14.31 17.47 4.13
CA ILE A 150 -14.80 16.86 5.39
C ILE A 150 -15.13 15.38 5.13
N ILE A 151 -14.22 14.49 5.52
CA ILE A 151 -14.35 13.02 5.40
C ILE A 151 -15.00 12.37 6.63
N GLY A 152 -15.35 13.13 7.66
CA GLY A 152 -16.09 12.62 8.80
C GLY A 152 -16.22 13.62 9.95
N GLY A 153 -16.78 13.18 11.07
CA GLY A 153 -16.89 13.97 12.28
C GLY A 153 -17.86 13.38 13.30
N GLY A 154 -18.10 14.16 14.36
CA GLY A 154 -19.05 13.85 15.42
C GLY A 154 -18.83 14.76 16.63
N THR A 155 -19.65 14.59 17.66
CA THR A 155 -19.65 15.46 18.83
C THR A 155 -18.92 14.81 20.01
N TYR A 156 -18.32 15.64 20.87
CA TYR A 156 -17.88 15.26 22.21
C TYR A 156 -18.62 16.08 23.26
N ASP A 157 -18.96 15.46 24.40
CA ASP A 157 -19.44 16.18 25.57
C ASP A 157 -18.31 16.86 26.37
N GLN A 158 -18.69 17.62 27.40
CA GLN A 158 -17.75 18.32 28.29
C GLN A 158 -16.81 17.38 29.08
N THR A 159 -17.12 16.08 29.15
CA THR A 159 -16.28 15.08 29.82
C THR A 159 -15.25 14.45 28.89
N GLY A 160 -15.30 14.76 27.59
CA GLY A 160 -14.44 14.15 26.57
C GLY A 160 -14.97 12.83 26.00
N ARG A 161 -16.23 12.47 26.28
CA ARG A 161 -16.86 11.27 25.71
C ARG A 161 -17.51 11.60 24.37
N LYS A 162 -17.48 10.64 23.45
CA LYS A 162 -18.14 10.77 22.13
C LYS A 162 -19.65 10.72 22.31
N THR A 163 -20.34 11.70 21.74
CA THR A 163 -21.80 11.84 21.77
C THR A 163 -22.36 12.15 20.37
N GLY A 164 -23.68 12.00 20.21
CA GLY A 164 -24.37 12.23 18.94
C GLY A 164 -24.02 11.23 17.84
N LYS A 165 -24.45 11.52 16.61
CA LYS A 165 -24.19 10.70 15.44
C LYS A 165 -22.77 10.95 14.92
N TRP A 166 -21.89 9.98 15.08
CA TRP A 166 -20.57 9.98 14.45
C TRP A 166 -20.67 9.48 13.01
N THR A 167 -20.09 10.23 12.07
CA THR A 167 -20.04 9.86 10.65
C THR A 167 -18.60 9.69 10.20
N LEU A 168 -18.30 8.56 9.57
CA LEU A 168 -17.08 8.36 8.80
C LEU A 168 -17.50 8.16 7.34
N CYS A 169 -16.99 9.00 6.44
CA CYS A 169 -17.42 9.03 5.05
C CYS A 169 -16.57 8.05 4.23
N ASN A 170 -17.02 6.79 4.15
CA ASN A 170 -16.37 5.74 3.34
C ASN A 170 -16.27 6.09 1.83
N SER A 171 -16.92 7.17 1.40
CA SER A 171 -16.97 7.69 0.02
C SER A 171 -15.69 8.38 -0.47
N PHE A 172 -14.59 8.41 0.30
CA PHE A 172 -13.33 9.03 -0.12
C PHE A 172 -12.85 8.49 -1.49
N LYS A 173 -12.97 7.18 -1.72
CA LYS A 173 -12.69 6.53 -3.01
C LYS A 173 -13.57 7.06 -4.16
N SER A 174 -14.85 7.37 -3.92
CA SER A 174 -15.75 7.90 -4.95
C SER A 174 -15.53 9.38 -5.24
N ILE A 175 -15.18 10.19 -4.23
CA ILE A 175 -14.84 11.61 -4.41
C ILE A 175 -13.55 11.74 -5.22
N GLN A 176 -12.49 11.02 -4.84
CA GLN A 176 -11.23 11.02 -5.57
C GLN A 176 -11.40 10.49 -7.01
N LYS A 177 -12.30 9.52 -7.23
CA LYS A 177 -12.68 9.05 -8.57
C LYS A 177 -13.44 10.10 -9.40
N GLN A 178 -14.23 10.97 -8.78
CA GLN A 178 -14.90 12.09 -9.47
C GLN A 178 -13.94 13.23 -9.83
N GLU A 179 -13.05 13.64 -8.94
CA GLU A 179 -12.06 14.68 -9.24
C GLU A 179 -11.03 14.20 -10.29
N ASN A 180 -10.58 12.94 -10.21
CA ASN A 180 -9.74 12.34 -11.25
C ASN A 180 -10.44 12.35 -12.62
N MET A 181 -11.74 12.03 -12.70
CA MET A 181 -12.50 12.16 -13.94
C MET A 181 -12.53 13.61 -14.45
N LYS A 182 -12.77 14.62 -13.59
CA LYS A 182 -12.71 16.03 -13.98
C LYS A 182 -11.33 16.42 -14.53
N MET A 183 -10.25 15.92 -13.93
CA MET A 183 -8.89 16.19 -14.42
C MET A 183 -8.66 15.53 -15.79
N THR A 184 -9.07 14.26 -15.98
CA THR A 184 -9.03 13.61 -17.29
C THR A 184 -9.85 14.38 -18.33
N TYR A 185 -11.05 14.86 -17.99
CA TYR A 185 -11.85 15.72 -18.86
C TYR A 185 -11.14 17.04 -19.20
N LYS A 186 -10.55 17.75 -18.24
CA LYS A 186 -9.75 18.96 -18.48
C LYS A 186 -8.55 18.68 -19.40
N LEU A 187 -7.84 17.58 -19.18
CA LEU A 187 -6.64 17.21 -19.96
C LEU A 187 -7.01 16.80 -21.39
N VAL A 188 -8.10 16.04 -21.58
CA VAL A 188 -8.66 15.74 -22.90
C VAL A 188 -9.16 17.01 -23.60
N PHE A 189 -9.84 17.92 -22.90
CA PHE A 189 -10.25 19.21 -23.48
C PHE A 189 -9.04 20.08 -23.86
N GLY A 190 -7.98 20.10 -23.03
CA GLY A 190 -6.73 20.78 -23.33
C GLY A 190 -6.03 20.23 -24.57
N LEU A 191 -5.96 18.90 -24.71
CA LEU A 191 -5.42 18.24 -25.91
C LEU A 191 -6.27 18.54 -27.15
N LEU A 192 -7.61 18.49 -27.03
CA LEU A 192 -8.53 18.88 -28.11
C LEU A 192 -8.40 20.37 -28.48
N PHE A 193 -8.17 21.25 -27.51
CA PHE A 193 -7.98 22.69 -27.71
C PHE A 193 -6.63 23.02 -28.37
N ILE A 194 -5.55 22.33 -27.96
CA ILE A 194 -4.24 22.39 -28.64
C ILE A 194 -4.36 21.87 -30.08
N HIS A 195 -5.14 20.80 -30.30
CA HIS A 195 -5.42 20.29 -31.65
C HIS A 195 -6.23 21.29 -32.48
N TYR A 196 -7.26 21.92 -31.88
CA TYR A 196 -8.08 22.96 -32.52
C TYR A 196 -7.26 24.22 -32.89
N ILE A 197 -6.36 24.67 -32.01
CA ILE A 197 -5.42 25.77 -32.31
C ILE A 197 -4.47 25.40 -33.45
N LYS A 198 -3.94 24.17 -33.48
CA LYS A 198 -3.10 23.68 -34.59
C LYS A 198 -3.86 23.48 -35.90
N MET A 199 -5.18 23.24 -35.84
CA MET A 199 -6.06 23.14 -37.00
C MET A 199 -6.46 24.52 -37.57
N LYS A 200 -6.57 25.56 -36.74
CA LYS A 200 -6.95 26.92 -37.20
C LYS A 200 -6.11 27.49 -38.36
N PRO A 201 -4.76 27.47 -38.35
CA PRO A 201 -3.98 27.96 -39.49
C PRO A 201 -4.22 27.11 -40.73
N ILE A 202 -4.44 25.80 -40.61
CA ILE A 202 -4.75 24.92 -41.74
C ILE A 202 -6.11 25.26 -42.34
N SER A 203 -7.15 25.46 -41.53
CA SER A 203 -8.48 25.85 -42.05
C SER A 203 -8.50 27.26 -42.63
N ILE A 204 -7.75 28.21 -42.08
CA ILE A 204 -7.65 29.58 -42.62
C ILE A 204 -6.85 29.57 -43.94
N LEU A 205 -5.75 28.81 -44.02
CA LEU A 205 -5.02 28.60 -45.27
C LEU A 205 -5.86 27.88 -46.32
N PHE A 206 -6.69 26.90 -45.94
CA PHE A 206 -7.59 26.21 -46.87
C PHE A 206 -8.67 27.15 -47.42
N VAL A 207 -9.27 28.00 -46.58
CA VAL A 207 -10.23 29.03 -47.02
C VAL A 207 -9.53 30.08 -47.91
N ALA A 208 -8.34 30.55 -47.54
CA ALA A 208 -7.56 31.49 -48.35
C ALA A 208 -7.17 30.87 -49.72
N TRP A 209 -6.80 29.60 -49.75
CA TRP A 209 -6.47 28.85 -50.97
C TRP A 209 -7.70 28.66 -51.87
N VAL A 210 -8.86 28.32 -51.30
CA VAL A 210 -10.14 28.24 -52.03
C VAL A 210 -10.59 29.61 -52.57
N ILE A 211 -10.30 30.70 -51.86
CA ILE A 211 -10.55 32.08 -52.35
C ILE A 211 -9.56 32.43 -53.48
N MET A 212 -8.27 32.16 -53.34
CA MET A 212 -7.27 32.38 -54.40
C MET A 212 -7.58 31.60 -55.69
N ILE A 213 -8.09 30.36 -55.57
CA ILE A 213 -8.54 29.53 -56.71
C ILE A 213 -9.76 30.15 -57.40
N LYS A 214 -10.58 30.96 -56.71
CA LYS A 214 -11.76 31.60 -57.30
C LYS A 214 -11.45 32.81 -58.17
N ASP A 215 -10.41 33.58 -57.86
CA ASP A 215 -10.07 34.81 -58.59
C ASP A 215 -9.08 34.61 -59.75
N GLN A 216 -8.34 33.49 -59.80
CA GLN A 216 -7.44 33.21 -60.93
C GLN A 216 -8.17 32.62 -62.15
N LYS A 217 -8.62 33.52 -63.04
CA LYS A 217 -8.91 33.19 -64.45
C LYS A 217 -7.63 32.79 -65.21
N MET A 218 -7.11 31.57 -65.05
CA MET A 218 -6.19 30.99 -66.05
C MET A 218 -6.34 29.47 -66.26
N VAL A 219 -6.61 29.15 -67.54
CA VAL A 219 -5.97 28.11 -68.37
C VAL A 219 -6.11 26.62 -67.97
N ASN A 220 -6.54 25.84 -68.96
CA ASN A 220 -6.65 24.38 -69.00
C ASN A 220 -5.52 23.63 -68.25
N GLY A 221 -5.86 22.82 -67.23
CA GLY A 221 -4.87 21.94 -66.60
C GLY A 221 -5.27 21.09 -65.40
N GLN A 222 -6.39 21.34 -64.70
CA GLN A 222 -6.64 20.71 -63.37
C GLN A 222 -7.99 20.00 -63.18
N ASN A 223 -8.52 19.33 -64.21
CA ASN A 223 -9.72 18.48 -64.04
C ASN A 223 -9.54 17.32 -63.04
N GLN A 224 -8.31 16.85 -62.82
CA GLN A 224 -8.06 15.72 -61.90
C GLN A 224 -8.39 16.06 -60.43
N VAL A 225 -7.99 17.23 -59.92
CA VAL A 225 -8.14 17.57 -58.49
C VAL A 225 -9.61 17.62 -58.06
N ILE A 226 -10.47 18.19 -58.90
CA ILE A 226 -11.92 18.25 -58.66
C ILE A 226 -12.54 16.84 -58.69
N TRP A 227 -12.14 15.99 -59.64
CA TRP A 227 -12.56 14.59 -59.69
C TRP A 227 -12.16 13.80 -58.43
N THR A 228 -10.92 13.98 -57.95
CA THR A 228 -10.45 13.34 -56.71
C THR A 228 -11.28 13.77 -55.50
N LEU A 229 -11.60 15.06 -55.36
CA LEU A 229 -12.41 15.57 -54.25
C LEU A 229 -13.86 15.04 -54.30
N VAL A 230 -14.48 14.98 -55.48
CA VAL A 230 -15.81 14.39 -55.65
C VAL A 230 -15.80 12.88 -55.36
N HIS A 231 -14.75 12.15 -55.75
CA HIS A 231 -14.58 10.75 -55.37
C HIS A 231 -14.44 10.57 -53.85
N ILE A 232 -13.63 11.39 -53.18
CA ILE A 232 -13.48 11.36 -51.72
C ILE A 232 -14.83 11.61 -51.03
N GLU A 233 -15.63 12.56 -51.49
CA GLU A 233 -16.96 12.80 -50.92
C GLU A 233 -17.92 11.62 -51.13
N GLN A 234 -17.92 11.01 -52.33
CA GLN A 234 -18.73 9.83 -52.62
C GLN A 234 -18.30 8.62 -51.78
N VAL A 235 -16.99 8.37 -51.65
CA VAL A 235 -16.43 7.31 -50.79
C VAL A 235 -16.83 7.54 -49.33
N ILE A 236 -16.73 8.76 -48.80
CA ILE A 236 -17.16 9.09 -47.44
C ILE A 236 -18.68 8.89 -47.26
N ARG A 237 -19.51 9.31 -48.22
CA ARG A 237 -20.97 9.08 -48.17
C ARG A 237 -21.33 7.59 -48.22
N VAL A 238 -20.61 6.78 -49.00
CA VAL A 238 -20.78 5.31 -49.04
C VAL A 238 -20.30 4.66 -47.75
N PHE A 239 -19.16 5.09 -47.21
CA PHE A 239 -18.59 4.60 -45.95
C PHE A 239 -19.53 4.87 -44.77
N ILE A 240 -20.03 6.11 -44.62
CA ILE A 240 -21.01 6.46 -43.58
C ILE A 240 -22.30 5.65 -43.75
N LYS A 241 -22.78 5.44 -44.99
CA LYS A 241 -23.94 4.56 -45.25
C LYS A 241 -23.69 3.07 -44.97
N LYS A 242 -22.45 2.57 -45.07
CA LYS A 242 -22.06 1.22 -44.58
C LYS A 242 -22.09 1.19 -43.05
N VAL A 243 -21.38 2.11 -42.40
CA VAL A 243 -21.19 2.16 -40.94
C VAL A 243 -22.52 2.32 -40.19
N VAL A 244 -23.41 3.22 -40.62
CA VAL A 244 -24.71 3.48 -39.98
C VAL A 244 -25.72 2.34 -40.20
N ARG A 245 -25.44 1.37 -41.08
CA ARG A 245 -26.30 0.21 -41.36
C ARG A 245 -25.85 -1.08 -40.67
N LEU A 246 -24.81 -1.01 -39.84
CA LEU A 246 -24.35 -2.12 -38.99
C LEU A 246 -25.24 -2.25 -37.75
N ASP A 247 -26.41 -2.85 -37.94
CA ASP A 247 -27.25 -3.33 -36.85
C ASP A 247 -26.60 -4.51 -36.09
N LEU A 248 -27.22 -4.96 -35.01
CA LEU A 248 -26.60 -5.79 -33.94
C LEU A 248 -26.20 -7.26 -34.30
N GLU A 249 -25.94 -7.58 -35.56
CA GLU A 249 -25.64 -8.95 -36.04
C GLU A 249 -24.13 -9.26 -36.14
N GLN A 250 -23.34 -8.94 -35.09
CA GLN A 250 -21.91 -9.27 -35.01
C GLN A 250 -21.63 -10.75 -34.66
N PHE A 251 -22.25 -11.67 -35.40
CA PHE A 251 -22.21 -13.10 -35.18
C PHE A 251 -21.73 -13.85 -36.42
N SER A 252 -20.55 -14.49 -36.37
CA SER A 252 -20.11 -15.41 -37.42
C SER A 252 -20.70 -16.80 -37.21
N LEU A 253 -21.22 -17.41 -38.27
CA LEU A 253 -21.60 -18.83 -38.28
C LEU A 253 -20.32 -19.67 -38.30
N ILE A 254 -19.98 -20.30 -37.17
CA ILE A 254 -18.77 -21.12 -37.02
C ILE A 254 -19.04 -22.63 -37.04
N GLY A 255 -20.30 -23.04 -37.09
CA GLY A 255 -20.68 -24.45 -37.16
C GLY A 255 -22.17 -24.67 -37.05
N GLY A 256 -22.56 -25.93 -36.83
CA GLY A 256 -23.97 -26.35 -36.81
C GLY A 256 -24.17 -27.73 -37.38
N GLY A 257 -25.43 -28.16 -37.46
CA GLY A 257 -25.86 -29.42 -38.05
C GLY A 257 -27.34 -29.68 -37.79
N SER A 258 -27.83 -30.87 -38.14
CA SER A 258 -29.25 -31.21 -37.98
C SER A 258 -29.50 -32.22 -36.87
N TYR A 259 -30.59 -32.01 -36.15
CA TYR A 259 -31.28 -33.04 -35.37
C TYR A 259 -32.41 -33.65 -36.21
N ASP A 260 -32.85 -34.84 -35.84
CA ASP A 260 -34.00 -35.51 -36.44
C ASP A 260 -35.27 -34.64 -36.37
N THR A 261 -36.17 -34.81 -37.33
CA THR A 261 -37.45 -34.10 -37.40
C THR A 261 -38.58 -34.79 -36.62
N LYS A 262 -38.34 -35.98 -36.03
CA LYS A 262 -39.33 -36.72 -35.24
C LYS A 262 -39.42 -36.25 -33.78
N GLY A 263 -38.45 -35.46 -33.32
CA GLY A 263 -38.35 -35.08 -31.91
C GLY A 263 -37.77 -36.20 -31.04
N GLU A 264 -36.92 -37.07 -31.61
CA GLU A 264 -36.15 -38.01 -30.80
C GLU A 264 -34.98 -37.30 -30.08
N GLY A 265 -34.46 -36.21 -30.65
CA GLY A 265 -33.37 -35.38 -30.12
C GLY A 265 -31.99 -35.75 -30.69
N VAL A 266 -31.99 -36.43 -31.85
CA VAL A 266 -30.92 -37.29 -32.35
C VAL A 266 -30.17 -36.60 -33.50
N LYS A 267 -28.84 -36.47 -33.38
CA LYS A 267 -28.01 -35.86 -34.43
C LYS A 267 -28.02 -36.69 -35.72
N SER A 268 -28.11 -35.97 -36.84
CA SER A 268 -28.10 -36.51 -38.19
C SER A 268 -27.53 -35.52 -39.22
N GLY A 269 -27.12 -36.03 -40.38
CA GLY A 269 -26.58 -35.19 -41.46
C GLY A 269 -25.16 -34.69 -41.19
N VAL A 270 -24.73 -33.67 -41.93
CA VAL A 270 -23.40 -33.05 -41.75
C VAL A 270 -23.41 -32.16 -40.50
N TRP A 271 -22.32 -32.21 -39.75
CA TRP A 271 -22.09 -31.44 -38.53
C TRP A 271 -20.70 -30.80 -38.52
N ILE A 272 -20.65 -29.58 -38.00
CA ILE A 272 -19.43 -28.90 -37.54
C ILE A 272 -19.54 -28.78 -36.01
N GLU A 273 -18.64 -29.45 -35.29
CA GLU A 273 -18.61 -29.47 -33.83
C GLU A 273 -17.37 -28.81 -33.25
N LEU A 274 -17.55 -27.94 -32.25
CA LEU A 274 -16.47 -27.45 -31.40
C LEU A 274 -16.25 -28.45 -30.25
N ILE A 275 -15.11 -29.17 -30.24
CA ILE A 275 -14.89 -30.26 -29.26
C ILE A 275 -14.14 -29.80 -28.00
N LYS A 276 -13.08 -28.99 -28.15
CA LYS A 276 -12.29 -28.46 -27.04
C LYS A 276 -11.77 -27.07 -27.40
N LYS A 277 -11.62 -26.24 -26.38
CA LYS A 277 -10.82 -25.01 -26.44
C LYS A 277 -9.55 -25.21 -25.62
N ASP A 278 -8.42 -24.81 -26.17
CA ASP A 278 -7.24 -24.45 -25.38
C ASP A 278 -7.02 -22.93 -25.46
N TYR A 279 -6.09 -22.36 -24.70
CA TYR A 279 -6.11 -20.91 -24.43
C TYR A 279 -6.03 -20.00 -25.68
N ASN A 280 -5.50 -20.48 -26.81
CA ASN A 280 -5.33 -19.70 -28.04
C ASN A 280 -6.13 -20.21 -29.25
N ASP A 281 -6.57 -21.48 -29.25
CA ASP A 281 -7.06 -22.17 -30.46
C ASP A 281 -8.45 -22.79 -30.26
N ASP A 282 -9.31 -22.69 -31.27
CA ASP A 282 -10.63 -23.32 -31.33
C ASP A 282 -10.60 -24.55 -32.26
N ILE A 283 -10.98 -25.73 -31.76
CA ILE A 283 -10.86 -27.00 -32.50
C ILE A 283 -12.23 -27.44 -33.05
N LEU A 284 -12.40 -27.31 -34.37
CA LEU A 284 -13.61 -27.67 -35.11
C LEU A 284 -13.47 -29.03 -35.80
N TYR A 285 -14.51 -29.86 -35.68
CA TYR A 285 -14.62 -31.18 -36.28
C TYR A 285 -15.75 -31.19 -37.31
N PHE A 286 -15.42 -31.41 -38.58
CA PHE A 286 -16.40 -31.56 -39.68
C PHE A 286 -16.61 -33.04 -40.00
N GLY A 287 -17.86 -33.51 -40.06
CA GLY A 287 -18.16 -34.87 -40.49
C GLY A 287 -19.66 -35.15 -40.46
N GLN A 288 -20.03 -36.43 -40.52
CA GLN A 288 -21.43 -36.84 -40.61
C GLN A 288 -21.90 -37.58 -39.35
N TYR A 289 -23.12 -37.28 -38.92
CA TYR A 289 -23.86 -38.03 -37.91
C TYR A 289 -24.95 -38.89 -38.56
N GLN A 290 -25.16 -40.08 -38.02
CA GLN A 290 -26.30 -40.94 -38.31
C GLN A 290 -26.76 -41.62 -37.03
N LYS A 291 -27.97 -41.30 -36.55
CA LYS A 291 -28.55 -41.79 -35.29
C LYS A 291 -27.62 -41.59 -34.08
N ASP A 292 -27.19 -40.34 -33.84
CA ASP A 292 -26.23 -39.95 -32.80
C ASP A 292 -24.83 -40.60 -32.87
N LYS A 293 -24.55 -41.42 -33.88
CA LYS A 293 -23.22 -41.97 -34.12
C LYS A 293 -22.47 -41.13 -35.14
N LYS A 294 -21.21 -40.81 -34.83
CA LYS A 294 -20.26 -40.25 -35.81
C LYS A 294 -19.96 -41.32 -36.85
N VAL A 295 -20.18 -41.00 -38.12
CA VAL A 295 -19.96 -41.89 -39.27
C VAL A 295 -19.12 -41.18 -40.34
N GLY A 296 -18.53 -41.98 -41.24
CA GLY A 296 -17.67 -41.47 -42.31
C GLY A 296 -16.31 -40.92 -41.82
N LYS A 297 -15.60 -40.23 -42.70
CA LYS A 297 -14.34 -39.55 -42.36
C LYS A 297 -14.65 -38.20 -41.70
N TRP A 298 -14.09 -37.98 -40.52
CA TRP A 298 -14.16 -36.70 -39.82
C TRP A 298 -12.87 -35.91 -40.06
N ARG A 299 -12.99 -34.65 -40.48
CA ARG A 299 -11.87 -33.72 -40.67
C ARG A 299 -11.70 -32.83 -39.44
N LEU A 300 -10.45 -32.53 -39.14
CA LEU A 300 -10.05 -31.64 -38.05
C LEU A 300 -9.61 -30.30 -38.62
N PHE A 301 -10.17 -29.21 -38.11
CA PHE A 301 -9.75 -27.84 -38.38
C PHE A 301 -9.33 -27.20 -37.06
N ILE A 302 -8.12 -26.64 -37.00
CA ILE A 302 -7.59 -25.94 -35.83
C ILE A 302 -7.53 -24.46 -36.18
N TYR A 303 -8.37 -23.66 -35.53
CA TYR A 303 -8.44 -22.22 -35.74
C TYR A 303 -7.55 -21.53 -34.71
N SER A 304 -6.34 -21.14 -35.10
CA SER A 304 -5.40 -20.43 -34.23
C SER A 304 -5.53 -18.92 -34.34
N LYS A 305 -5.24 -18.20 -33.25
CA LYS A 305 -5.34 -16.73 -33.19
C LYS A 305 -4.33 -15.95 -34.06
N GLN A 306 -3.40 -16.63 -34.73
CA GLN A 306 -2.29 -15.99 -35.47
C GLN A 306 -2.43 -16.06 -37.00
N ASN A 307 -3.38 -16.83 -37.53
CA ASN A 307 -3.61 -16.96 -38.97
C ASN A 307 -4.83 -16.12 -39.40
N HIS A 308 -4.75 -15.49 -40.59
CA HIS A 308 -5.82 -14.62 -41.12
C HIS A 308 -6.96 -15.42 -41.76
N GLU A 309 -8.16 -14.82 -41.86
CA GLU A 309 -9.41 -15.52 -42.22
C GLU A 309 -9.53 -15.97 -43.69
N ASP A 310 -8.65 -15.48 -44.58
CA ASP A 310 -8.72 -15.70 -46.03
C ASP A 310 -8.69 -17.17 -46.44
N ASP A 311 -7.88 -17.99 -45.77
CA ASP A 311 -7.60 -19.36 -46.21
C ASP A 311 -8.74 -20.32 -45.88
N ILE A 312 -9.51 -20.11 -44.80
CA ILE A 312 -10.61 -21.03 -44.45
C ILE A 312 -11.81 -20.86 -45.39
N TYR A 313 -12.14 -19.63 -45.80
CA TYR A 313 -13.22 -19.43 -46.75
C TYR A 313 -12.83 -19.91 -48.16
N LYS A 314 -11.53 -19.82 -48.50
CA LYS A 314 -10.97 -20.46 -49.70
C LYS A 314 -10.98 -21.99 -49.57
N ASP A 315 -10.46 -22.60 -48.51
CA ASP A 315 -10.38 -24.06 -48.36
C ASP A 315 -11.72 -24.76 -48.16
N VAL A 316 -12.74 -24.13 -47.57
CA VAL A 316 -14.09 -24.71 -47.57
C VAL A 316 -14.68 -24.72 -48.99
N VAL A 317 -14.25 -23.81 -49.87
CA VAL A 317 -14.61 -23.73 -51.29
C VAL A 317 -13.62 -24.49 -52.22
N GLN A 318 -12.40 -24.76 -51.76
CA GLN A 318 -11.33 -25.45 -52.51
C GLN A 318 -11.19 -26.93 -52.12
N PHE A 319 -11.61 -27.36 -50.94
CA PHE A 319 -11.91 -28.78 -50.69
C PHE A 319 -13.25 -29.22 -51.34
N THR A 320 -13.90 -28.31 -52.07
CA THR A 320 -14.86 -28.64 -53.13
C THR A 320 -14.25 -28.61 -54.55
N THR A 321 -12.92 -28.42 -54.76
CA THR A 321 -12.28 -28.38 -56.11
C THR A 321 -10.83 -28.91 -56.30
N GLY A 322 -9.82 -28.66 -55.44
CA GLY A 322 -8.38 -28.61 -55.82
C GLY A 322 -7.36 -29.52 -55.09
N PHE A 323 -6.08 -29.46 -55.54
CA PHE A 323 -4.92 -30.28 -55.10
C PHE A 323 -3.53 -29.70 -55.52
N SER A 324 -2.43 -30.09 -54.83
CA SER A 324 -0.96 -30.12 -55.19
C SER A 324 0.06 -29.48 -54.18
N ASN A 325 1.39 -29.73 -54.30
CA ASN A 325 2.39 -29.85 -53.19
C ASN A 325 3.77 -29.08 -53.34
N ASP A 326 4.65 -29.21 -52.30
CA ASP A 326 6.16 -29.15 -52.24
C ASP A 326 6.86 -27.83 -51.74
N HIS A 327 7.61 -27.71 -50.61
CA HIS A 327 9.00 -28.13 -50.15
C HIS A 327 10.02 -26.92 -50.02
N GLN A 328 11.12 -26.84 -49.21
CA GLN A 328 11.71 -27.69 -48.12
C GLN A 328 12.40 -26.94 -46.91
N GLN A 329 13.76 -26.79 -46.76
CA GLN A 329 14.46 -26.56 -45.43
C GLN A 329 15.90 -25.91 -45.39
N ILE A 330 16.60 -25.93 -44.21
CA ILE A 330 18.02 -25.53 -43.80
C ILE A 330 18.13 -24.17 -43.03
N GLY A 331 19.05 -23.83 -42.07
CA GLY A 331 20.33 -24.40 -41.52
C GLY A 331 20.85 -23.81 -40.16
N HIS A 332 22.19 -23.75 -39.90
CA HIS A 332 22.95 -23.43 -38.64
C HIS A 332 24.34 -22.72 -38.95
N ASP A 333 25.37 -22.34 -38.13
CA ASP A 333 25.93 -22.46 -36.72
C ASP A 333 27.12 -21.41 -36.56
N ASN A 334 28.05 -21.18 -35.57
CA ASN A 334 28.36 -21.41 -34.11
C ASN A 334 29.66 -20.61 -33.68
N ASP A 335 29.95 -20.21 -32.41
CA ASP A 335 31.33 -19.85 -31.88
C ASP A 335 31.49 -19.57 -30.33
N ALA A 336 32.67 -19.80 -29.70
CA ALA A 336 33.03 -19.39 -28.28
C ALA A 336 34.49 -19.64 -27.78
N ASN A 337 35.12 -18.70 -27.01
CA ASN A 337 36.13 -18.99 -25.94
C ASN A 337 36.68 -17.78 -25.12
N ARG A 338 36.94 -17.94 -23.79
CA ARG A 338 37.94 -17.16 -22.96
C ARG A 338 37.92 -17.52 -21.45
N GLY A 339 39.10 -17.62 -20.80
CA GLY A 339 39.23 -17.49 -19.33
C GLY A 339 40.48 -18.11 -18.67
N LEU A 340 41.44 -17.29 -18.21
CA LEU A 340 42.61 -17.74 -17.41
C LEU A 340 43.38 -16.56 -16.75
N VAL A 341 42.94 -16.06 -15.57
CA VAL A 341 43.64 -14.95 -14.85
C VAL A 341 43.63 -15.07 -13.31
N GLN A 342 42.63 -15.69 -12.68
CA GLN A 342 42.33 -15.46 -11.24
C GLN A 342 43.27 -16.08 -10.19
N ASN A 343 44.32 -16.82 -10.55
CA ASN A 343 45.03 -17.72 -9.61
C ASN A 343 46.25 -17.14 -8.85
N PHE A 344 46.62 -15.87 -9.08
CA PHE A 344 47.83 -15.26 -8.47
C PHE A 344 47.58 -14.45 -7.17
N GLU A 345 46.37 -13.97 -6.92
CA GLU A 345 46.05 -13.13 -5.75
C GLU A 345 46.10 -13.91 -4.41
N GLN A 346 45.57 -15.15 -4.39
CA GLN A 346 45.37 -15.91 -3.14
C GLN A 346 46.69 -16.29 -2.43
N GLN A 347 47.81 -16.41 -3.15
CA GLN A 347 49.08 -16.81 -2.55
C GLN A 347 49.72 -15.68 -1.71
N ARG A 348 49.49 -14.41 -2.08
CA ARG A 348 50.07 -13.25 -1.35
C ARG A 348 49.46 -13.05 0.04
N ILE A 349 48.15 -13.27 0.16
CA ILE A 349 47.40 -13.12 1.41
C ILE A 349 47.87 -14.13 2.48
N THR A 350 48.14 -15.37 2.06
CA THR A 350 48.52 -16.48 2.95
C THR A 350 49.87 -16.27 3.65
N LEU A 351 50.83 -15.59 2.98
CA LEU A 351 52.13 -15.27 3.57
C LEU A 351 52.05 -14.13 4.60
N MET A 352 51.24 -13.10 4.32
CA MET A 352 51.11 -11.93 5.20
C MET A 352 50.52 -12.28 6.57
N LEU A 353 49.60 -13.25 6.63
CA LEU A 353 48.97 -13.70 7.88
C LEU A 353 49.95 -14.44 8.81
N LYS A 354 50.97 -15.12 8.28
CA LYS A 354 51.99 -15.81 9.09
C LYS A 354 52.96 -14.84 9.78
N PHE A 355 53.15 -13.64 9.25
CA PHE A 355 54.03 -12.63 9.84
C PHE A 355 53.42 -11.99 11.10
N ILE A 356 52.10 -11.74 11.08
CA ILE A 356 51.37 -11.07 12.18
C ILE A 356 51.31 -11.95 13.44
N HIS A 357 51.25 -13.28 13.29
CA HIS A 357 51.14 -14.23 14.40
C HIS A 357 52.39 -14.28 15.30
N ASN A 358 53.55 -13.81 14.83
CA ASN A 358 54.81 -13.85 15.58
C ASN A 358 55.10 -12.56 16.37
N LEU A 359 54.20 -11.57 16.33
CA LEU A 359 54.43 -10.22 16.88
C LEU A 359 53.81 -9.97 18.28
N PHE A 360 53.07 -10.94 18.83
CA PHE A 360 52.35 -10.80 20.10
C PHE A 360 52.60 -11.99 21.04
N SER A 361 53.69 -11.90 21.81
CA SER A 361 53.89 -12.69 23.03
C SER A 361 53.95 -11.76 24.24
N GLY A 362 53.24 -12.10 25.32
CA GLY A 362 53.16 -11.28 26.53
C GLY A 362 54.47 -11.29 27.33
N GLY A 363 54.87 -10.13 27.86
CA GLY A 363 56.12 -9.98 28.60
C GLY A 363 56.02 -8.97 29.76
N GLY A 364 56.91 -9.15 30.73
CA GLY A 364 57.06 -8.34 31.94
C GLY A 364 58.32 -8.74 32.71
N SER A 365 58.65 -8.03 33.77
CA SER A 365 59.84 -8.26 34.60
C SER A 365 59.63 -9.32 35.68
N TYR A 366 60.64 -10.16 35.90
CA TYR A 366 60.75 -11.05 37.06
C TYR A 366 61.80 -10.50 38.03
N ASP A 367 61.62 -10.77 39.32
CA ASP A 367 62.60 -10.45 40.37
C ASP A 367 63.80 -11.41 40.29
N THR A 368 65.00 -10.87 40.07
CA THR A 368 66.24 -11.64 39.97
C THR A 368 66.86 -12.01 41.33
N GLU A 369 66.42 -11.39 42.42
CA GLU A 369 66.94 -11.63 43.78
C GLU A 369 65.98 -12.49 44.63
N CYS A 370 64.70 -12.61 44.24
CA CYS A 370 63.71 -13.45 44.92
C CYS A 370 62.99 -14.43 43.96
N GLU A 371 63.56 -15.63 43.80
CA GLU A 371 62.93 -16.85 43.25
C GLU A 371 62.29 -16.76 41.86
N GLY A 372 62.47 -15.67 41.11
CA GLY A 372 61.86 -15.48 39.79
C GLY A 372 60.38 -15.10 39.83
N LEU A 373 59.89 -14.50 40.93
CA LEU A 373 58.50 -14.05 41.07
C LEU A 373 58.20 -12.85 40.13
N LYS A 374 56.98 -12.74 39.59
CA LYS A 374 56.57 -11.57 38.78
C LYS A 374 56.62 -10.28 39.61
N THR A 375 57.20 -9.23 39.03
CA THR A 375 57.22 -7.88 39.60
C THR A 375 57.02 -6.81 38.52
N GLY A 376 56.57 -5.62 38.93
CA GLY A 376 56.39 -4.48 38.02
C GLY A 376 55.10 -4.55 37.20
N GLY A 377 55.07 -3.87 36.06
CA GLY A 377 53.91 -3.81 35.17
C GLY A 377 53.85 -5.01 34.22
N TRP A 378 52.69 -5.66 34.13
CA TRP A 378 52.49 -6.89 33.37
C TRP A 378 51.31 -6.79 32.41
N PHE A 379 51.47 -7.42 31.24
CA PHE A 379 50.41 -7.70 30.30
C PHE A 379 50.08 -9.19 30.36
N GLU A 380 48.85 -9.53 30.75
CA GLU A 380 48.37 -10.92 30.75
C GLU A 380 47.31 -11.13 29.68
N LEU A 381 47.64 -12.06 28.76
CA LEU A 381 46.70 -12.69 27.86
C LEU A 381 46.02 -13.86 28.58
N ILE A 382 44.71 -13.95 28.47
CA ILE A 382 43.96 -15.16 28.81
C ILE A 382 43.49 -15.78 27.49
N ASP A 383 43.85 -17.04 27.27
CA ASP A 383 43.33 -17.82 26.15
C ASP A 383 41.84 -18.15 26.39
N VAL A 384 40.98 -17.73 25.46
CA VAL A 384 39.53 -17.87 25.55
C VAL A 384 39.02 -18.40 24.21
N ASP A 385 38.38 -19.56 24.24
CA ASP A 385 38.03 -20.40 23.09
C ASP A 385 37.62 -19.61 21.82
N SER A 386 38.57 -19.59 20.87
CA SER A 386 38.58 -19.37 19.40
C SER A 386 37.63 -18.37 18.70
N LYS A 387 36.61 -17.82 19.35
CA LYS A 387 35.48 -17.12 18.69
C LYS A 387 35.21 -15.69 19.17
N ASN A 388 35.73 -15.28 20.32
CA ASN A 388 35.40 -13.99 20.94
C ASN A 388 36.57 -12.99 21.05
N GLY A 389 37.78 -13.39 20.64
CA GLY A 389 38.99 -12.55 20.67
C GLY A 389 39.72 -12.55 22.01
N GLU A 390 41.01 -12.27 21.94
CA GLU A 390 41.92 -12.26 23.10
C GLU A 390 41.58 -11.12 24.07
N ILE A 391 41.77 -11.40 25.37
CA ILE A 391 41.58 -10.44 26.45
C ILE A 391 42.95 -10.05 27.01
N LEU A 392 43.21 -8.74 27.11
CA LEU A 392 44.45 -8.20 27.64
C LEU A 392 44.19 -7.48 28.96
N TYR A 393 44.79 -7.98 30.04
CA TYR A 393 44.83 -7.30 31.33
C TYR A 393 46.17 -6.56 31.51
N TYR A 394 46.11 -5.31 31.98
CA TYR A 394 47.29 -4.57 32.44
C TYR A 394 47.16 -4.25 33.93
N GLY A 395 48.23 -4.48 34.68
CA GLY A 395 48.30 -4.14 36.10
C GLY A 395 49.67 -4.40 36.68
N GLN A 396 49.81 -4.23 37.98
CA GLN A 396 51.08 -4.44 38.68
C GLN A 396 51.07 -5.75 39.47
N TYR A 397 52.17 -6.48 39.35
CA TYR A 397 52.52 -7.59 40.22
C TYR A 397 53.56 -7.15 41.26
N GLN A 398 53.40 -7.66 42.48
CA GLN A 398 54.41 -7.55 43.53
C GLN A 398 54.50 -8.90 44.25
N LYS A 399 55.62 -9.62 44.06
CA LYS A 399 55.85 -10.98 44.57
C LYS A 399 54.69 -11.94 44.21
N ASP A 400 54.41 -12.05 42.90
CA ASP A 400 53.32 -12.85 42.30
C ASP A 400 51.88 -12.53 42.78
N LYS A 401 51.67 -11.45 43.55
CA LYS A 401 50.33 -10.97 43.90
C LYS A 401 49.92 -9.78 43.03
N LYS A 402 48.71 -9.85 42.49
CA LYS A 402 48.08 -8.75 41.74
C LYS A 402 47.75 -7.60 42.69
N VAL A 403 48.33 -6.42 42.45
CA VAL A 403 48.17 -5.23 43.30
C VAL A 403 47.72 -4.01 42.49
N GLY A 404 47.19 -3.00 43.18
CA GLY A 404 46.74 -1.74 42.57
C GLY A 404 45.46 -1.86 41.74
N LYS A 405 45.22 -0.87 40.87
CA LYS A 405 44.07 -0.86 39.94
C LYS A 405 44.43 -1.58 38.65
N TRP A 406 43.76 -2.70 38.39
CA TRP A 406 43.90 -3.45 37.14
C TRP A 406 43.00 -2.86 36.05
N GLN A 407 43.55 -2.73 34.84
CA GLN A 407 42.89 -2.21 33.65
C GLN A 407 42.64 -3.35 32.66
N PHE A 408 41.48 -3.28 31.99
CA PHE A 408 40.95 -4.32 31.12
C PHE A 408 40.78 -3.77 29.70
N PHE A 409 41.31 -4.49 28.72
CA PHE A 409 41.19 -4.15 27.30
C PHE A 409 40.59 -5.34 26.55
N GLN A 410 39.51 -5.09 25.81
CA GLN A 410 38.84 -6.07 24.95
C GLN A 410 38.97 -5.66 23.49
N TYR A 411 39.44 -6.57 22.64
CA TYR A 411 39.63 -6.29 21.22
C TYR A 411 38.31 -6.37 20.44
N GLY A 412 37.64 -5.22 20.25
CA GLY A 412 36.39 -5.13 19.50
C GLY A 412 36.59 -5.36 18.00
N SER A 413 35.67 -6.08 17.35
CA SER A 413 35.72 -6.46 15.92
C SER A 413 35.49 -5.30 14.92
N TRP A 414 35.65 -4.05 15.34
CA TRP A 414 35.17 -2.85 14.64
C TRP A 414 36.24 -2.12 13.80
N CYS A 415 37.42 -2.72 13.61
CA CYS A 415 38.60 -2.05 13.04
C CYS A 415 38.91 -2.38 11.55
N ARG A 416 38.16 -3.27 10.89
CA ARG A 416 38.56 -3.78 9.55
C ARG A 416 38.39 -2.81 8.36
N ASN A 417 37.55 -1.78 8.45
CA ASN A 417 37.09 -1.01 7.29
C ASN A 417 37.23 0.54 7.41
N ASN A 418 38.21 1.07 8.14
CA ASN A 418 38.39 2.53 8.27
C ASN A 418 39.80 3.04 7.95
N ALA A 419 39.86 4.19 7.27
CA ALA A 419 41.07 4.75 6.66
C ALA A 419 42.26 5.12 7.59
N PRO A 420 42.12 5.47 8.88
CA PRO A 420 43.26 5.89 9.71
C PRO A 420 44.41 4.87 9.77
N PHE A 421 44.08 3.58 9.68
CA PHE A 421 45.08 2.51 9.69
C PHE A 421 45.97 2.51 8.44
N ARG A 422 45.45 2.97 7.28
CA ARG A 422 46.23 3.07 6.03
C ARG A 422 47.29 4.17 6.13
N ASN A 423 46.92 5.32 6.68
CA ASN A 423 47.83 6.45 6.86
C ASN A 423 48.91 6.15 7.90
N LEU A 424 48.54 5.48 9.01
CA LEU A 424 49.50 5.01 10.00
C LEU A 424 50.48 3.98 9.40
N LEU A 425 49.99 3.06 8.57
CA LEU A 425 50.86 2.07 7.92
C LEU A 425 51.80 2.71 6.89
N GLN A 426 51.33 3.64 6.05
CA GLN A 426 52.18 4.38 5.10
C GLN A 426 53.26 5.21 5.80
N PHE A 427 52.96 5.79 6.96
CA PHE A 427 53.94 6.52 7.76
C PHE A 427 54.99 5.60 8.41
N ILE A 428 54.61 4.38 8.79
CA ILE A 428 55.52 3.41 9.42
C ILE A 428 56.39 2.66 8.38
N THR A 429 55.89 2.40 7.17
CA THR A 429 56.64 1.64 6.15
C THR A 429 57.55 2.48 5.26
N GLY A 430 57.47 3.82 5.31
CA GLY A 430 58.35 4.72 4.54
C GLY A 430 58.19 4.64 3.02
N LEU A 431 57.11 4.03 2.52
CA LEU A 431 56.87 3.86 1.08
C LEU A 431 56.14 5.06 0.48
N THR A 432 56.90 6.08 0.10
CA THR A 432 56.46 7.15 -0.82
C THR A 432 56.57 6.65 -2.26
N ASP A 433 55.48 6.80 -3.02
CA ASP A 433 55.44 6.50 -4.45
C ASP A 433 55.65 7.80 -5.23
N ASP A 434 56.89 8.10 -5.62
CA ASP A 434 57.19 9.16 -6.58
C ASP A 434 58.55 8.99 -7.25
N ARG A 435 58.72 9.58 -8.44
CA ARG A 435 59.99 9.60 -9.20
C ARG A 435 60.50 11.04 -9.39
N GLN A 436 61.63 11.40 -8.79
CA GLN A 436 62.63 12.27 -9.42
C GLN A 436 63.95 12.30 -8.65
N ASP A 437 65.03 12.62 -9.37
CA ASP A 437 66.40 12.68 -8.85
C ASP A 437 66.71 13.96 -8.05
N ILE A 438 67.83 13.90 -7.31
CA ILE A 438 68.79 14.95 -6.92
C ILE A 438 68.99 15.09 -5.40
N GLY A 439 70.27 15.06 -4.98
CA GLY A 439 70.75 15.84 -3.82
C GLY A 439 71.32 15.04 -2.65
N GLN A 440 72.57 15.35 -2.29
CA GLN A 440 73.14 15.15 -0.94
C GLN A 440 72.47 16.20 -0.01
N ASP A 441 72.26 16.01 1.29
CA ASP A 441 73.28 15.74 2.31
C ASP A 441 72.69 15.33 3.68
N ASN A 442 73.52 15.16 4.71
CA ASN A 442 73.12 14.70 6.06
C ASN A 442 72.64 15.83 7.02
N TYR A 443 71.71 15.52 7.94
CA TYR A 443 71.84 15.63 9.43
C TYR A 443 70.49 15.78 10.20
N ALA A 444 70.53 15.42 11.49
CA ALA A 444 69.59 15.78 12.58
C ALA A 444 68.14 15.24 12.54
N TYR A 445 67.87 14.17 13.31
CA TYR A 445 66.49 13.73 13.62
C TYR A 445 66.35 13.07 15.01
N GLU A 446 66.58 13.82 16.11
CA GLU A 446 66.53 13.23 17.46
C GLU A 446 65.84 14.07 18.56
N SER A 447 65.22 15.21 18.24
CA SER A 447 64.48 16.05 19.23
C SER A 447 62.96 15.89 19.22
N GLY A 448 62.36 15.36 18.14
CA GLY A 448 60.89 15.41 17.93
C GLY A 448 60.04 14.40 18.71
N VAL A 449 60.66 13.42 19.41
CA VAL A 449 59.95 12.22 19.90
C VAL A 449 59.44 12.33 21.35
N GLN A 450 59.96 13.27 22.15
CA GLN A 450 59.55 13.43 23.56
C GLN A 450 58.18 14.12 23.72
N ASP A 451 57.93 15.22 23.01
CA ASP A 451 56.74 16.04 23.29
C ASP A 451 55.42 15.49 22.72
N LEU A 452 55.45 14.66 21.66
CA LEU A 452 54.24 13.98 21.18
C LEU A 452 53.61 13.06 22.24
N LYS A 453 54.39 12.52 23.18
CA LYS A 453 53.88 11.66 24.27
C LYS A 453 52.96 12.41 25.25
N LYS A 454 53.02 13.75 25.31
CA LYS A 454 52.14 14.56 26.17
C LYS A 454 50.82 14.94 25.52
N LEU A 455 50.70 14.86 24.19
CA LEU A 455 49.58 15.47 23.45
C LEU A 455 48.45 14.50 23.05
N ILE A 456 48.61 13.19 23.29
CA ILE A 456 47.69 12.14 22.81
C ILE A 456 46.97 11.39 23.96
N MET A 457 47.37 11.58 25.22
CA MET A 457 46.69 10.98 26.37
C MET A 457 45.65 11.93 27.00
N LEU A 458 44.39 11.48 26.97
CA LEU A 458 43.13 12.16 27.38
C LEU A 458 42.58 13.17 26.34
N PRO A 459 41.23 13.26 26.15
CA PRO A 459 40.17 12.65 26.97
C PRO A 459 39.22 11.72 26.18
N PHE A 460 39.24 10.41 26.43
CA PHE A 460 38.19 9.50 25.89
C PHE A 460 37.77 8.29 26.74
N ILE A 461 38.40 8.04 27.90
CA ILE A 461 38.09 6.86 28.75
C ILE A 461 37.43 7.30 30.06
N HIS A 462 36.09 7.33 30.09
CA HIS A 462 35.32 7.41 31.34
C HIS A 462 33.86 6.93 31.18
N LYS A 463 33.64 5.60 31.11
CA LYS A 463 32.35 4.93 31.42
C LYS A 463 32.46 3.40 31.46
N LEU A 464 32.86 2.86 32.61
CA LEU A 464 32.56 1.49 33.03
C LEU A 464 31.97 1.53 34.44
N PHE A 465 31.10 0.56 34.77
CA PHE A 465 30.23 0.61 35.94
C PHE A 465 30.81 -0.21 37.12
N SER A 466 30.86 0.38 38.30
CA SER A 466 30.85 -0.35 39.58
C SER A 466 29.41 -0.60 40.04
N GLY A 467 29.14 -1.74 40.67
CA GLY A 467 27.89 -1.97 41.41
C GLY A 467 27.84 -1.15 42.69
N GLY A 468 26.64 -0.97 43.26
CA GLY A 468 26.44 -0.18 44.48
C GLY A 468 24.96 0.18 44.73
N GLY A 469 24.73 0.80 45.88
CA GLY A 469 23.45 1.32 46.38
C GLY A 469 23.68 2.07 47.69
N SER A 470 22.61 2.41 48.40
CA SER A 470 22.70 3.14 49.67
C SER A 470 22.85 2.21 50.89
N TYR A 471 23.62 2.66 51.86
CA TYR A 471 23.63 2.15 53.22
C TYR A 471 22.83 3.08 54.15
N ASP A 472 22.50 2.60 55.34
CA ASP A 472 21.94 3.36 56.44
C ASP A 472 22.82 4.52 56.92
N SER A 473 22.20 5.51 57.56
CA SER A 473 22.85 6.75 58.02
C SER A 473 23.36 6.70 59.47
N ASP A 474 23.07 5.63 60.21
CA ASP A 474 23.57 5.38 61.56
C ASP A 474 24.96 4.71 61.57
N GLY A 475 25.41 4.22 60.41
CA GLY A 475 26.69 3.53 60.24
C GLY A 475 26.65 2.04 60.57
N SER A 476 25.47 1.43 60.75
CA SER A 476 25.36 -0.01 61.02
C SER A 476 25.70 -0.88 59.80
N GLY A 477 25.63 -0.31 58.60
CA GLY A 477 26.04 -0.93 57.35
C GLY A 477 24.95 -1.75 56.67
N MET A 478 23.66 -1.53 57.00
CA MET A 478 22.57 -2.19 56.30
C MET A 478 22.32 -1.57 54.94
N LYS A 479 22.22 -2.43 53.92
CA LYS A 479 21.74 -2.05 52.60
C LYS A 479 20.29 -1.57 52.71
N ILE A 480 20.02 -0.39 52.14
CA ILE A 480 18.69 0.20 52.00
C ILE A 480 18.49 0.81 50.60
N GLY A 481 17.23 0.94 50.19
CA GLY A 481 16.85 1.55 48.92
C GLY A 481 17.28 0.72 47.69
N GLN A 482 17.47 1.39 46.56
CA GLN A 482 17.72 0.73 45.27
C GLN A 482 19.19 0.32 45.11
N TRP A 483 19.41 -0.93 44.67
CA TRP A 483 20.74 -1.56 44.59
C TRP A 483 21.01 -2.21 43.22
N ILE A 484 22.29 -2.27 42.86
CA ILE A 484 22.81 -3.05 41.73
C ILE A 484 23.93 -3.97 42.22
N GLU A 485 23.70 -5.28 42.16
CA GLU A 485 24.64 -6.34 42.55
C GLU A 485 25.12 -7.13 41.34
N ARG A 486 26.39 -7.57 41.34
CA ARG A 486 26.91 -8.52 40.35
C ARG A 486 27.06 -9.88 41.01
N LYS A 487 26.37 -10.89 40.51
CA LYS A 487 26.42 -12.26 41.06
C LYS A 487 27.60 -13.05 40.51
N ASP A 488 27.90 -12.85 39.23
CA ASP A 488 28.98 -13.50 38.50
C ASP A 488 29.32 -12.65 37.25
N GLU A 489 30.17 -13.16 36.36
CA GLU A 489 30.57 -12.41 35.17
C GLU A 489 29.42 -12.07 34.21
N CYS A 490 28.33 -12.84 34.25
CA CYS A 490 27.24 -12.81 33.30
C CYS A 490 25.95 -12.17 33.82
N HIS A 491 25.77 -12.10 35.15
CA HIS A 491 24.51 -11.71 35.79
C HIS A 491 24.60 -10.49 36.71
N ILE A 492 23.78 -9.49 36.42
CA ILE A 492 23.59 -8.28 37.22
C ILE A 492 22.17 -8.31 37.80
N TYR A 493 22.05 -8.19 39.12
CA TYR A 493 20.78 -8.16 39.83
C TYR A 493 20.49 -6.71 40.25
N CYS A 494 19.27 -6.21 40.05
CA CYS A 494 18.85 -4.92 40.58
C CYS A 494 17.43 -4.93 41.15
N GLY A 495 17.22 -4.21 42.25
CA GLY A 495 15.98 -4.17 43.01
C GLY A 495 16.17 -3.42 44.34
N GLU A 496 15.21 -3.56 45.25
CA GLU A 496 15.20 -2.83 46.52
C GLU A 496 15.69 -3.67 47.71
N TYR A 497 16.46 -3.03 48.58
CA TYR A 497 16.85 -3.52 49.89
C TYR A 497 16.17 -2.71 51.00
N LYS A 498 15.83 -3.38 52.09
CA LYS A 498 15.39 -2.77 53.34
C LYS A 498 15.94 -3.63 54.47
N ASP A 499 16.58 -3.01 55.47
CA ASP A 499 17.09 -3.70 56.68
C ASP A 499 17.96 -4.94 56.32
N ASN A 500 18.85 -4.79 55.33
CA ASN A 500 19.68 -5.86 54.74
C ASN A 500 18.91 -7.03 54.08
N LYS A 501 17.59 -6.95 53.94
CA LYS A 501 16.72 -7.92 53.24
C LYS A 501 16.34 -7.40 51.85
N LYS A 502 16.28 -8.31 50.87
CA LYS A 502 15.74 -7.98 49.54
C LYS A 502 14.23 -7.88 49.64
N ILE A 503 13.64 -6.79 49.16
CA ILE A 503 12.18 -6.61 49.14
C ILE A 503 11.70 -6.29 47.72
N GLY A 504 10.46 -6.65 47.43
CA GLY A 504 9.79 -6.32 46.18
C GLY A 504 10.48 -6.90 44.92
N LEU A 505 10.29 -6.22 43.79
CA LEU A 505 10.67 -6.72 42.47
C LEU A 505 12.16 -6.55 42.17
N TRP A 506 12.86 -7.67 42.10
CA TRP A 506 14.25 -7.79 41.66
C TRP A 506 14.35 -8.32 40.23
N LYS A 507 15.26 -7.76 39.44
CA LYS A 507 15.50 -8.09 38.03
C LYS A 507 16.92 -8.65 37.89
N GLU A 508 17.04 -9.88 37.39
CA GLU A 508 18.30 -10.43 36.88
C GLU A 508 18.45 -10.00 35.42
N LEU A 509 19.58 -9.39 35.09
CA LEU A 509 19.96 -8.94 33.76
C LEU A 509 21.14 -9.76 33.25
N ASN A 510 21.17 -10.08 31.96
CA ASN A 510 22.32 -10.68 31.30
C ASN A 510 23.37 -9.62 30.90
N GLN A 511 24.49 -10.07 30.31
CA GLN A 511 25.57 -9.19 29.81
C GLN A 511 25.05 -8.11 28.83
N GLN A 512 24.06 -8.41 27.99
CA GLN A 512 23.42 -7.46 27.08
C GLN A 512 22.36 -6.57 27.75
N LYS A 513 22.33 -6.53 29.10
CA LYS A 513 21.37 -5.81 29.95
C LYS A 513 19.89 -6.16 29.73
N ARG A 514 19.61 -7.31 29.11
CA ARG A 514 18.24 -7.83 28.93
C ARG A 514 17.80 -8.56 30.19
N ILE A 515 16.54 -8.36 30.60
CA ILE A 515 15.95 -9.09 31.72
C ILE A 515 15.98 -10.59 31.38
N LYS A 516 16.62 -11.35 32.25
CA LYS A 516 16.91 -12.79 32.15
C LYS A 516 15.96 -13.59 33.05
N SER A 517 15.71 -13.07 34.26
CA SER A 517 14.62 -13.47 35.14
C SER A 517 14.21 -12.30 36.05
N CYS A 518 13.04 -12.37 36.66
CA CYS A 518 12.62 -11.50 37.76
C CYS A 518 12.28 -12.35 38.98
N MET A 519 12.58 -11.83 40.16
CA MET A 519 12.18 -12.36 41.47
C MET A 519 11.32 -11.32 42.18
N ASN A 520 10.40 -11.75 43.04
CA ASN A 520 9.70 -10.88 43.97
C ASN A 520 9.95 -11.40 45.39
N TYR A 521 10.30 -10.50 46.30
CA TYR A 521 10.55 -10.82 47.71
C TYR A 521 9.49 -10.16 48.61
N ASP A 522 9.13 -10.83 49.71
CA ASP A 522 8.31 -10.23 50.76
C ASP A 522 9.15 -9.35 51.72
N ASP A 523 8.48 -8.62 52.62
CA ASP A 523 9.13 -7.74 53.61
C ASP A 523 10.06 -8.49 54.59
N GLU A 524 9.95 -9.81 54.69
CA GLU A 524 10.85 -10.65 55.49
C GLU A 524 12.15 -11.02 54.74
N GLY A 525 12.21 -10.82 53.42
CA GLY A 525 13.32 -11.22 52.56
C GLY A 525 13.16 -12.59 51.90
N ASN A 526 12.01 -13.24 52.02
CA ASN A 526 11.75 -14.54 51.39
C ASN A 526 11.38 -14.35 49.92
N GLU A 527 11.88 -15.23 49.04
CA GLU A 527 11.50 -15.24 47.62
C GLU A 527 10.09 -15.80 47.44
N ILE A 528 9.09 -14.93 47.22
CA ILE A 528 7.69 -15.32 47.02
C ILE A 528 7.34 -15.61 45.55
N TYR A 529 8.19 -15.19 44.60
CA TYR A 529 8.02 -15.49 43.18
C TYR A 529 9.36 -15.43 42.43
N ARG A 530 9.53 -16.30 41.42
CA ARG A 530 10.59 -16.22 40.40
C ARG A 530 10.00 -16.54 39.03
N SER A 531 10.28 -15.72 38.02
CA SER A 531 9.90 -16.02 36.64
C SER A 531 10.89 -17.01 36.02
N GLY A 532 10.38 -18.15 35.53
CA GLY A 532 11.19 -19.15 34.83
C GLY A 532 11.86 -18.64 33.56
N PHE A 533 13.04 -19.19 33.27
CA PHE A 533 13.84 -18.91 32.08
C PHE A 533 13.14 -19.29 30.77
N PRO A 534 13.43 -18.58 29.66
CA PRO A 534 13.65 -17.15 29.52
C PRO A 534 12.38 -16.53 28.91
N GLN A 535 11.29 -16.47 29.69
CA GLN A 535 10.01 -16.02 29.13
C GLN A 535 10.09 -14.58 28.62
N LYS A 536 9.67 -14.37 27.36
CA LYS A 536 9.45 -13.05 26.73
C LYS A 536 8.35 -12.21 27.42
N ILE A 537 7.83 -12.68 28.55
CA ILE A 537 6.56 -12.32 29.18
C ILE A 537 6.84 -12.06 30.66
N LEU A 538 6.80 -10.80 31.06
CA LEU A 538 6.90 -10.37 32.45
C LEU A 538 5.49 -10.16 33.02
N ARG A 539 5.24 -10.61 34.25
CA ARG A 539 3.97 -10.38 34.96
C ARG A 539 4.24 -9.53 36.20
N ILE A 540 3.62 -8.36 36.29
CA ILE A 540 3.80 -7.40 37.39
C ILE A 540 2.43 -7.11 38.03
N GLY A 541 2.39 -6.99 39.34
CA GLY A 541 1.22 -6.57 40.09
C GLY A 541 1.44 -6.72 41.60
N GLU A 542 0.44 -6.35 42.38
CA GLU A 542 0.55 -6.30 43.84
C GLU A 542 0.39 -7.67 44.49
N PHE A 543 0.96 -7.80 45.69
CA PHE A 543 0.88 -8.98 46.55
C PHE A 543 0.47 -8.57 47.97
N LYS A 544 -0.22 -9.48 48.67
CA LYS A 544 -0.57 -9.40 50.08
C LYS A 544 -0.13 -10.71 50.73
N GLY A 545 1.05 -10.70 51.34
CA GLY A 545 1.79 -11.94 51.64
C GLY A 545 2.02 -12.77 50.37
N LYS A 546 1.75 -14.09 50.42
CA LYS A 546 1.95 -15.02 49.29
C LYS A 546 0.79 -15.02 48.28
N LYS A 547 -0.17 -14.10 48.39
CA LYS A 547 -1.36 -13.98 47.54
C LYS A 547 -1.28 -12.74 46.65
N LYS A 548 -1.85 -12.82 45.45
CA LYS A 548 -1.91 -11.71 44.49
C LYS A 548 -3.13 -10.86 44.78
N ILE A 549 -3.00 -9.54 44.68
CA ILE A 549 -4.11 -8.60 44.82
C ILE A 549 -4.09 -7.54 43.72
N GLY A 550 -5.20 -6.82 43.56
CA GLY A 550 -5.25 -5.59 42.77
C GLY A 550 -4.97 -5.80 41.28
N ARG A 551 -4.53 -4.73 40.58
CA ARG A 551 -4.26 -4.80 39.14
C ARG A 551 -2.96 -5.55 38.86
N TRP A 552 -3.02 -6.42 37.86
CA TRP A 552 -1.88 -7.16 37.31
C TRP A 552 -1.75 -6.91 35.81
N SER A 553 -0.53 -6.66 35.36
CA SER A 553 -0.17 -6.40 33.96
C SER A 553 0.78 -7.47 33.45
N ILE A 554 0.62 -7.82 32.17
CA ILE A 554 1.45 -8.78 31.44
C ILE A 554 2.17 -8.00 30.34
N LEU A 555 3.49 -7.88 30.44
CA LEU A 555 4.35 -7.09 29.55
C LEU A 555 5.19 -8.00 28.66
N THR A 556 5.44 -7.61 27.40
CA THR A 556 6.46 -8.25 26.55
C THR A 556 7.86 -7.66 26.76
N THR A 557 8.90 -8.45 26.52
CA THR A 557 10.31 -8.03 26.53
C THR A 557 11.02 -8.17 25.18
N GLU A 558 10.28 -8.43 24.09
CA GLU A 558 10.87 -8.69 22.77
C GLU A 558 11.56 -7.47 22.13
N THR A 559 11.06 -6.25 22.35
CA THR A 559 11.73 -5.03 21.86
C THR A 559 12.71 -4.52 22.91
N SER A 560 13.97 -4.27 22.51
CA SER A 560 15.06 -3.96 23.46
C SER A 560 15.07 -2.50 23.96
N ALA A 561 13.89 -1.89 24.12
CA ALA A 561 13.72 -0.52 24.60
C ALA A 561 12.41 -0.32 25.39
N ASN A 562 11.29 -0.89 24.92
CA ASN A 562 9.96 -0.69 25.50
C ASN A 562 9.35 -2.00 25.99
N GLN A 563 8.67 -1.95 27.14
CA GLN A 563 7.86 -3.04 27.68
C GLN A 563 6.38 -2.78 27.38
N ASP A 564 5.84 -3.37 26.32
CA ASP A 564 4.44 -3.17 25.95
C ASP A 564 3.51 -4.04 26.79
N GLU A 565 2.43 -3.47 27.33
CA GLU A 565 1.36 -4.22 28.02
C GLU A 565 0.53 -5.01 27.00
N ILE A 566 0.73 -6.33 26.97
CA ILE A 566 0.07 -7.27 26.05
C ILE A 566 -1.10 -8.02 26.71
N GLY A 567 -1.23 -7.95 28.04
CA GLY A 567 -2.37 -8.48 28.78
C GLY A 567 -2.38 -8.04 30.25
N GLY A 568 -3.24 -8.65 31.05
CA GLY A 568 -3.46 -8.26 32.45
C GLY A 568 -4.91 -8.43 32.91
N GLY A 569 -5.22 -7.95 34.10
CA GLY A 569 -6.56 -7.95 34.70
C GLY A 569 -6.48 -7.57 36.18
N SER A 570 -7.48 -7.95 36.98
CA SER A 570 -7.48 -7.71 38.42
C SER A 570 -7.66 -8.98 39.25
N TYR A 571 -7.00 -9.03 40.40
CA TYR A 571 -7.36 -9.91 41.51
C TYR A 571 -8.19 -9.15 42.54
N ASP A 572 -8.81 -9.88 43.45
CA ASP A 572 -9.47 -9.34 44.64
C ASP A 572 -8.52 -8.50 45.54
N SER A 573 -9.10 -7.70 46.43
CA SER A 573 -8.38 -6.80 47.35
C SER A 573 -8.35 -7.30 48.80
N ASP A 574 -9.16 -8.32 49.11
CA ASP A 574 -9.18 -8.98 50.41
C ASP A 574 -7.90 -9.80 50.68
N GLY A 575 -7.29 -10.36 49.62
CA GLY A 575 -6.12 -11.24 49.68
C GLY A 575 -6.43 -12.70 49.38
N SER A 576 -7.63 -13.06 48.92
CA SER A 576 -7.95 -14.45 48.57
C SER A 576 -7.14 -14.93 47.36
N GLY A 577 -6.85 -14.04 46.41
CA GLY A 577 -6.10 -14.30 45.18
C GLY A 577 -6.96 -14.81 44.02
N MET A 578 -8.28 -14.57 44.03
CA MET A 578 -9.16 -14.89 42.91
C MET A 578 -9.10 -13.80 41.84
N LYS A 579 -9.15 -14.23 40.57
CA LYS A 579 -9.30 -13.30 39.44
C LYS A 579 -10.73 -12.74 39.40
N ILE A 580 -10.85 -11.45 39.14
CA ILE A 580 -12.12 -10.73 38.98
C ILE A 580 -12.07 -9.73 37.80
N GLY A 581 -13.23 -9.42 37.26
CA GLY A 581 -13.41 -8.40 36.22
C GLY A 581 -12.79 -8.77 34.86
N LYS A 582 -12.41 -7.75 34.09
CA LYS A 582 -11.88 -7.91 32.73
C LYS A 582 -10.44 -8.41 32.75
N TRP A 583 -10.18 -9.43 31.94
CA TRP A 583 -8.88 -10.10 31.82
C TRP A 583 -8.46 -10.25 30.36
N ILE A 584 -7.15 -10.24 30.17
CA ILE A 584 -6.42 -10.53 28.94
C ILE A 584 -5.28 -11.48 29.32
N GLU A 585 -5.43 -12.75 28.98
CA GLU A 585 -4.49 -13.83 29.26
C GLU A 585 -3.66 -14.21 28.02
N LEU A 586 -2.58 -14.95 28.24
CA LEU A 586 -1.80 -15.61 27.20
C LEU A 586 -1.93 -17.12 27.41
N LYS A 587 -2.40 -17.85 26.40
CA LYS A 587 -2.51 -19.32 26.42
C LYS A 587 -1.19 -19.99 26.03
N ASP A 588 -0.51 -19.39 25.07
CA ASP A 588 0.79 -19.77 24.53
C ASP A 588 1.51 -18.48 24.09
N GLU A 589 2.65 -18.58 23.40
CA GLU A 589 3.41 -17.41 22.94
C GLU A 589 2.65 -16.52 21.92
N TYR A 590 1.55 -17.00 21.35
CA TYR A 590 0.96 -16.46 20.12
C TYR A 590 -0.56 -16.23 20.15
N ASN A 591 -1.26 -16.77 21.15
CA ASN A 591 -2.71 -16.66 21.31
C ASN A 591 -3.10 -15.95 22.63
N ILE A 592 -3.75 -14.80 22.47
CA ILE A 592 -4.26 -13.94 23.55
C ILE A 592 -5.72 -14.31 23.82
N TYR A 593 -6.15 -14.35 25.07
CA TYR A 593 -7.52 -14.66 25.48
C TYR A 593 -8.10 -13.49 26.27
N CYS A 594 -9.15 -12.82 25.77
CA CYS A 594 -9.78 -11.71 26.49
C CYS A 594 -11.27 -11.93 26.78
N GLY A 595 -11.69 -11.64 28.02
CA GLY A 595 -13.04 -11.88 28.54
C GLY A 595 -13.14 -11.46 30.01
N GLU A 596 -14.08 -12.02 30.76
CA GLU A 596 -14.31 -11.66 32.16
C GLU A 596 -14.19 -12.86 33.12
N TYR A 597 -13.73 -12.56 34.33
CA TYR A 597 -13.57 -13.46 35.46
C TYR A 597 -14.46 -13.01 36.62
N LYS A 598 -15.00 -13.98 37.36
CA LYS A 598 -15.71 -13.79 38.63
C LYS A 598 -15.32 -14.95 39.53
N ASP A 599 -14.85 -14.67 40.74
CA ASP A 599 -14.48 -15.68 41.75
C ASP A 599 -13.51 -16.76 41.19
N ASN A 600 -12.54 -16.30 40.38
CA ASN A 600 -11.57 -17.12 39.64
C ASN A 600 -12.17 -18.10 38.59
N LYS A 601 -13.47 -18.02 38.29
CA LYS A 601 -14.17 -18.70 37.18
C LYS A 601 -14.27 -17.77 35.97
N LYS A 602 -14.12 -18.32 34.76
CA LYS A 602 -14.38 -17.56 33.51
C LYS A 602 -15.87 -17.42 33.31
N ILE A 603 -16.34 -16.22 33.01
CA ILE A 603 -17.77 -15.96 32.76
C ILE A 603 -17.97 -15.25 31.43
N GLY A 604 -19.11 -15.49 30.78
CA GLY A 604 -19.54 -14.79 29.57
C GLY A 604 -18.61 -14.97 28.36
N LEU A 605 -18.63 -13.97 27.46
CA LEU A 605 -17.98 -14.05 26.16
C LEU A 605 -16.47 -13.80 26.24
N TRP A 606 -15.69 -14.86 26.02
CA TRP A 606 -14.26 -14.85 25.85
C TRP A 606 -13.86 -14.91 24.37
N LYS A 607 -12.77 -14.23 23.99
CA LYS A 607 -12.26 -14.15 22.62
C LYS A 607 -10.80 -14.59 22.60
N GLU A 608 -10.50 -15.66 21.86
CA GLU A 608 -9.14 -16.02 21.48
C GLU A 608 -8.74 -15.16 20.28
N LEU A 609 -7.66 -14.39 20.42
CA LEU A 609 -7.04 -13.57 19.38
C LEU A 609 -5.68 -14.16 19.01
N ASN A 610 -5.31 -14.10 17.73
CA ASN A 610 -3.96 -14.45 17.28
C ASN A 610 -2.95 -13.29 17.46
N GLN A 611 -1.68 -13.52 17.10
CA GLN A 611 -0.61 -12.50 17.09
C GLN A 611 -1.02 -11.15 16.46
N GLN A 612 -1.78 -11.16 15.36
CA GLN A 612 -2.24 -9.95 14.66
C GLN A 612 -3.51 -9.36 15.29
N LYS A 613 -3.83 -9.73 16.54
CA LYS A 613 -5.03 -9.36 17.32
C LYS A 613 -6.36 -9.67 16.62
N ARG A 614 -6.37 -10.63 15.68
CA ARG A 614 -7.58 -11.09 14.97
C ARG A 614 -8.24 -12.20 15.76
N ILE A 615 -9.57 -12.15 15.89
CA ILE A 615 -10.35 -13.23 16.51
C ILE A 615 -10.10 -14.55 15.74
N LYS A 616 -9.75 -15.58 16.50
CA LYS A 616 -9.45 -16.96 16.07
C LYS A 616 -10.50 -17.94 16.60
N SER A 617 -11.03 -17.70 17.80
CA SER A 617 -12.26 -18.32 18.29
C SER A 617 -12.92 -17.43 19.33
N CYS A 618 -14.21 -17.65 19.58
CA CYS A 618 -14.92 -17.13 20.74
C CYS A 618 -15.42 -18.32 21.57
N MET A 619 -15.47 -18.15 22.89
CA MET A 619 -16.05 -19.08 23.84
C MET A 619 -17.08 -18.33 24.67
N ASN A 620 -18.13 -19.00 25.12
CA ASN A 620 -19.04 -18.47 26.12
C ASN A 620 -18.98 -19.39 27.34
N TYR A 621 -18.93 -18.79 28.53
CA TYR A 621 -18.92 -19.50 29.81
C TYR A 621 -20.14 -19.10 30.65
N ASP A 622 -20.68 -20.03 31.42
CA ASP A 622 -21.72 -19.75 32.42
C ASP A 622 -21.13 -19.12 33.71
N ASP A 623 -21.99 -18.76 34.67
CA ASP A 623 -21.58 -18.26 36.00
C ASP A 623 -20.83 -19.31 36.85
N GLU A 624 -20.90 -20.58 36.49
CA GLU A 624 -20.18 -21.66 37.17
C GLU A 624 -18.76 -21.87 36.64
N GLY A 625 -18.43 -21.32 35.47
CA GLY A 625 -17.13 -21.47 34.81
C GLY A 625 -17.09 -22.57 33.75
N ASN A 626 -18.21 -23.19 33.40
CA ASN A 626 -18.29 -24.22 32.39
C ASN A 626 -18.34 -23.60 30.99
N GLU A 627 -17.67 -24.23 30.01
CA GLU A 627 -17.66 -23.75 28.62
C GLU A 627 -18.92 -24.20 27.87
N ILE A 628 -19.98 -23.38 27.93
CA ILE A 628 -21.27 -23.66 27.28
C ILE A 628 -21.22 -23.53 25.74
N TYR A 629 -20.23 -22.82 25.18
CA TYR A 629 -20.06 -22.72 23.73
C TYR A 629 -18.62 -22.39 23.31
N ARG A 630 -18.21 -22.91 22.15
CA ARG A 630 -16.98 -22.52 21.43
C ARG A 630 -17.23 -22.42 19.92
N SER A 631 -16.94 -21.27 19.32
CA SER A 631 -16.95 -21.10 17.85
C SER A 631 -15.63 -21.59 17.25
N GLY A 632 -15.57 -22.87 16.86
CA GLY A 632 -14.43 -23.42 16.14
C GLY A 632 -14.29 -22.81 14.75
N PHE A 633 -13.27 -21.96 14.53
CA PHE A 633 -12.80 -21.66 13.17
C PHE A 633 -12.21 -22.95 12.55
N PRO A 634 -12.45 -23.22 11.26
CA PRO A 634 -12.03 -22.33 10.17
C PRO A 634 -13.11 -21.39 9.59
N GLN A 635 -14.37 -21.52 10.00
CA GLN A 635 -15.46 -20.69 9.44
C GLN A 635 -15.30 -19.21 9.78
N LYS A 636 -15.46 -18.33 8.79
CA LYS A 636 -15.38 -16.85 8.95
C LYS A 636 -16.58 -16.24 9.70
N ILE A 637 -17.37 -17.07 10.40
CA ILE A 637 -18.70 -16.75 10.92
C ILE A 637 -18.70 -16.86 12.44
N LEU A 638 -18.70 -15.71 13.11
CA LEU A 638 -18.94 -15.61 14.55
C LEU A 638 -20.45 -15.53 14.82
N ARG A 639 -20.96 -16.27 15.80
CA ARG A 639 -22.37 -16.27 16.20
C ARG A 639 -22.45 -15.84 17.67
N ILE A 640 -23.23 -14.80 17.96
CA ILE A 640 -23.37 -14.17 19.30
C ILE A 640 -24.84 -14.14 19.66
N GLY A 641 -25.18 -14.43 20.91
CA GLY A 641 -26.54 -14.29 21.44
C GLY A 641 -26.66 -14.99 22.79
N GLU A 642 -27.88 -15.00 23.33
CA GLU A 642 -28.14 -15.48 24.68
C GLU A 642 -28.33 -17.01 24.74
N PHE A 643 -28.00 -17.56 25.90
CA PHE A 643 -28.17 -18.97 26.25
C PHE A 643 -28.98 -19.07 27.54
N ARG A 644 -29.80 -20.12 27.65
CA ARG A 644 -30.44 -20.56 28.90
C ARG A 644 -30.14 -22.05 29.06
N GLY A 645 -29.22 -22.37 29.97
CA GLY A 645 -28.58 -23.69 29.98
C GLY A 645 -27.76 -23.91 28.70
N ASP A 646 -27.83 -25.11 28.12
CA ASP A 646 -27.18 -25.44 26.83
C ASP A 646 -27.96 -24.93 25.59
N LYS A 647 -29.14 -24.33 25.79
CA LYS A 647 -30.06 -23.94 24.73
C LYS A 647 -29.93 -22.46 24.38
N LYS A 648 -30.11 -22.15 23.10
CA LYS A 648 -30.07 -20.77 22.58
C LYS A 648 -31.43 -20.12 22.73
N VAL A 649 -31.46 -18.87 23.18
CA VAL A 649 -32.69 -18.10 23.38
C VAL A 649 -32.56 -16.68 22.84
N GLY A 650 -33.69 -16.03 22.60
CA GLY A 650 -33.76 -14.61 22.29
C GLY A 650 -33.02 -14.20 21.00
N ARG A 651 -32.59 -12.95 20.93
CA ARG A 651 -31.94 -12.39 19.73
C ARG A 651 -30.50 -12.90 19.59
N TRP A 652 -30.18 -13.35 18.38
CA TRP A 652 -28.86 -13.81 17.96
C TRP A 652 -28.37 -13.04 16.74
N GLU A 653 -27.10 -12.67 16.74
CA GLU A 653 -26.41 -11.98 15.65
C GLU A 653 -25.33 -12.90 15.05
N ILE A 654 -25.24 -12.90 13.73
CA ILE A 654 -24.24 -13.67 12.97
C ILE A 654 -23.31 -12.67 12.29
N LEU A 655 -22.06 -12.60 12.76
CA LEU A 655 -21.03 -11.67 12.31
C LEU A 655 -20.06 -12.38 11.36
N LEU A 656 -20.19 -12.12 10.06
CA LEU A 656 -19.27 -12.61 9.02
C LEU A 656 -18.04 -11.70 8.95
N GLN A 657 -16.87 -12.22 9.29
CA GLN A 657 -15.59 -11.50 9.21
C GLN A 657 -14.99 -11.60 7.80
N LYS A 658 -15.16 -10.56 6.97
CA LYS A 658 -14.55 -10.52 5.64
C LYS A 658 -13.03 -10.33 5.75
N GLN A 659 -12.26 -11.26 5.18
CA GLN A 659 -10.83 -11.04 4.92
C GLN A 659 -10.68 -10.10 3.71
N ILE A 660 -10.78 -8.79 3.95
CA ILE A 660 -10.31 -7.77 3.02
C ILE A 660 -8.77 -7.71 3.13
N SER A 661 -8.09 -7.44 2.02
CA SER A 661 -6.63 -7.41 1.96
C SER A 661 -6.05 -6.17 2.69
N LYS A 662 -5.15 -6.45 3.63
CA LYS A 662 -4.29 -5.53 4.41
C LYS A 662 -4.94 -4.56 5.40
N CYS A 663 -6.07 -3.90 5.13
CA CYS A 663 -6.71 -2.95 6.07
C CYS A 663 -8.21 -3.22 6.26
N ASP A 664 -8.66 -3.11 7.52
CA ASP A 664 -10.04 -3.15 8.00
C ASP A 664 -10.93 -4.34 7.55
N SER A 665 -11.21 -5.26 8.49
CA SER A 665 -12.19 -6.33 8.26
C SER A 665 -13.61 -5.80 8.41
N SER A 666 -14.30 -5.57 7.30
CA SER A 666 -15.74 -5.29 7.31
C SER A 666 -16.50 -6.48 7.93
N ILE A 667 -17.33 -6.21 8.93
CA ILE A 667 -18.23 -7.19 9.52
C ILE A 667 -19.59 -7.05 8.85
N ILE A 668 -20.11 -8.13 8.27
CA ILE A 668 -21.48 -8.19 7.76
C ILE A 668 -22.31 -8.93 8.80
N SER A 669 -23.37 -8.29 9.30
CA SER A 669 -24.29 -8.87 10.28
C SER A 669 -25.52 -9.50 9.61
N GLY A 670 -25.83 -10.71 10.05
CA GLY A 670 -27.15 -11.34 9.96
C GLY A 670 -27.58 -11.85 11.33
N GLY A 671 -28.37 -12.91 11.38
CA GLY A 671 -28.99 -13.45 12.59
C GLY A 671 -30.51 -13.33 12.60
N GLY A 672 -31.11 -13.45 13.78
CA GLY A 672 -32.56 -13.52 13.98
C GLY A 672 -32.88 -13.92 15.42
N THR A 673 -34.07 -14.48 15.66
CA THR A 673 -34.54 -14.81 17.01
C THR A 673 -34.68 -16.32 17.22
N TYR A 674 -34.18 -16.82 18.35
CA TYR A 674 -34.54 -18.12 18.92
C TYR A 674 -35.68 -17.96 19.92
N ASP A 675 -36.46 -19.00 20.15
CA ASP A 675 -37.56 -18.97 21.12
C ASP A 675 -37.12 -18.55 22.53
N GLU A 676 -38.03 -17.91 23.26
CA GLU A 676 -37.79 -17.46 24.64
C GLU A 676 -38.16 -18.53 25.69
N GLU A 677 -38.72 -19.67 25.26
CA GLU A 677 -39.14 -20.75 26.14
C GLU A 677 -37.94 -21.62 26.56
N GLY A 678 -36.96 -21.80 25.66
CA GLY A 678 -35.71 -22.51 25.90
C GLY A 678 -35.49 -23.72 25.00
N TYR A 679 -36.23 -23.89 23.91
CA TYR A 679 -36.14 -25.07 23.05
C TYR A 679 -35.00 -25.00 22.02
N GLY A 680 -34.43 -23.81 21.76
CA GLY A 680 -33.35 -23.63 20.78
C GLY A 680 -33.86 -23.64 19.33
N MET A 681 -35.11 -23.24 19.12
CA MET A 681 -35.75 -23.15 17.81
C MET A 681 -35.66 -21.75 17.22
N LYS A 682 -35.14 -21.64 15.99
CA LYS A 682 -35.26 -20.42 15.19
C LYS A 682 -36.73 -20.11 14.93
N ILE A 683 -37.10 -18.86 15.16
CA ILE A 683 -38.43 -18.29 14.92
C ILE A 683 -38.34 -16.89 14.29
N GLY A 684 -39.40 -16.48 13.59
CA GLY A 684 -39.51 -15.17 12.97
C GLY A 684 -38.51 -14.95 11.83
N ARG A 685 -38.21 -13.69 11.51
CA ARG A 685 -37.31 -13.34 10.41
C ARG A 685 -35.84 -13.60 10.76
N TRP A 686 -35.11 -14.14 9.79
CA TRP A 686 -33.69 -14.48 9.89
C TRP A 686 -32.93 -14.06 8.63
N ILE A 687 -31.70 -13.61 8.85
CA ILE A 687 -30.64 -13.42 7.85
C ILE A 687 -29.60 -14.51 8.12
N ASP A 688 -29.67 -15.60 7.38
CA ASP A 688 -28.75 -16.73 7.51
C ASP A 688 -27.58 -16.65 6.52
N PHE A 689 -26.54 -17.46 6.75
CA PHE A 689 -25.40 -17.57 5.85
C PHE A 689 -25.15 -19.05 5.54
N SER A 690 -25.28 -19.45 4.27
CA SER A 690 -24.88 -20.81 3.86
C SER A 690 -23.39 -20.83 3.53
N ASP A 691 -22.64 -21.76 4.14
CA ASP A 691 -21.20 -21.89 3.99
C ASP A 691 -20.78 -22.37 2.58
N GLY A 692 -20.51 -21.42 1.68
CA GLY A 692 -19.73 -21.65 0.47
C GLY A 692 -18.25 -21.37 0.73
N ILE A 693 -17.36 -22.28 0.28
CA ILE A 693 -15.91 -22.22 0.56
C ILE A 693 -15.27 -20.91 0.06
N THR A 694 -15.77 -20.36 -1.05
CA THR A 694 -15.24 -19.14 -1.71
C THR A 694 -16.22 -17.96 -1.75
N THR A 695 -17.53 -18.21 -1.61
CA THR A 695 -18.59 -17.19 -1.69
C THR A 695 -19.63 -17.39 -0.60
N PHE A 696 -20.10 -16.30 -0.01
CA PHE A 696 -21.16 -16.35 1.00
C PHE A 696 -22.50 -16.03 0.33
N ILE A 697 -23.45 -16.96 0.45
CA ILE A 697 -24.85 -16.69 0.12
C ILE A 697 -25.53 -16.30 1.43
N VAL A 698 -26.06 -15.08 1.46
CA VAL A 698 -26.93 -14.58 2.52
C VAL A 698 -28.36 -14.96 2.17
N GLU A 699 -29.10 -15.51 3.13
CA GLU A 699 -30.49 -15.93 2.94
C GLU A 699 -31.40 -15.14 3.90
N ASP A 700 -32.30 -14.31 3.38
CA ASP A 700 -33.26 -13.49 4.15
C ASP A 700 -34.68 -14.05 3.98
N GLY A 701 -35.30 -14.49 5.08
CA GLY A 701 -36.64 -15.07 5.10
C GLY A 701 -37.10 -15.41 6.52
N GLU A 702 -38.12 -16.26 6.67
CA GLU A 702 -38.70 -16.57 7.98
C GLU A 702 -38.54 -18.04 8.39
N TYR A 703 -38.33 -18.24 9.69
CA TYR A 703 -38.30 -19.54 10.37
C TYR A 703 -39.53 -19.72 11.26
N LYS A 704 -40.06 -20.93 11.31
CA LYS A 704 -41.14 -21.38 12.19
C LYS A 704 -40.72 -22.73 12.78
N ALA A 705 -40.45 -22.77 14.09
CA ALA A 705 -39.96 -23.96 14.79
C ALA A 705 -38.79 -24.68 14.06
N ASN A 706 -37.67 -23.96 13.84
CA ASN A 706 -36.49 -24.42 13.07
C ASN A 706 -36.71 -24.75 11.58
N LYS A 707 -37.93 -24.67 11.04
CA LYS A 707 -38.22 -24.87 9.60
C LYS A 707 -38.24 -23.54 8.86
N LYS A 708 -37.63 -23.46 7.68
CA LYS A 708 -37.77 -22.31 6.78
C LYS A 708 -39.20 -22.28 6.23
N VAL A 709 -39.87 -21.14 6.29
CA VAL A 709 -41.23 -20.93 5.76
C VAL A 709 -41.27 -19.68 4.86
N GLY A 710 -42.21 -19.65 3.92
CA GLY A 710 -42.45 -18.50 3.05
C GLY A 710 -41.29 -18.17 2.10
N LEU A 711 -41.24 -16.91 1.65
CA LEU A 711 -40.30 -16.45 0.64
C LEU A 711 -38.91 -16.14 1.25
N TRP A 712 -37.92 -16.92 0.85
CA TRP A 712 -36.51 -16.76 1.19
C TRP A 712 -35.73 -16.17 0.02
N LYS A 713 -35.13 -14.98 0.20
CA LYS A 713 -34.31 -14.27 -0.79
C LYS A 713 -32.84 -14.66 -0.62
N LYS A 714 -32.14 -14.93 -1.73
CA LYS A 714 -30.73 -15.35 -1.75
C LYS A 714 -29.86 -14.27 -2.37
N TYR A 715 -28.92 -13.73 -1.60
CA TYR A 715 -27.99 -12.69 -2.02
C TYR A 715 -26.56 -13.23 -2.06
N LEU A 716 -25.82 -12.94 -3.13
CA LEU A 716 -24.41 -13.33 -3.25
C LEU A 716 -23.51 -12.19 -2.78
N LEU A 717 -22.71 -12.45 -1.75
CA LEU A 717 -21.62 -11.56 -1.35
C LEU A 717 -20.34 -11.94 -2.11
N THR A 718 -19.83 -11.01 -2.93
CA THR A 718 -18.54 -11.17 -3.60
C THR A 718 -17.38 -10.70 -2.71
N SER A 719 -16.17 -11.16 -3.02
CA SER A 719 -14.96 -10.80 -2.28
C SER A 719 -14.56 -9.33 -2.43
N GLU A 720 -14.99 -8.67 -3.51
CA GLU A 720 -14.41 -7.38 -3.93
C GLU A 720 -15.23 -6.19 -3.42
N ASP A 721 -16.52 -6.12 -3.73
CA ASP A 721 -17.42 -5.07 -3.22
C ASP A 721 -18.40 -5.65 -2.17
N ALA A 722 -18.46 -5.05 -0.98
CA ALA A 722 -19.34 -5.50 0.11
C ALA A 722 -20.73 -4.85 0.10
N ASP A 723 -20.86 -3.70 -0.58
CA ASP A 723 -22.05 -2.85 -0.52
C ASP A 723 -23.11 -3.21 -1.60
N GLU A 724 -22.74 -3.91 -2.67
CA GLU A 724 -23.68 -4.42 -3.68
C GLU A 724 -24.11 -5.87 -3.37
N GLN A 725 -25.19 -6.03 -2.60
CA GLN A 725 -25.86 -7.31 -2.39
C GLN A 725 -26.64 -7.74 -3.65
N MET A 726 -26.06 -8.61 -4.48
CA MET A 726 -26.75 -9.11 -5.68
C MET A 726 -27.73 -10.23 -5.35
N LEU A 727 -29.03 -10.00 -5.54
CA LEU A 727 -30.05 -11.04 -5.45
C LEU A 727 -29.83 -12.09 -6.56
N VAL A 728 -29.41 -13.30 -6.19
CA VAL A 728 -29.11 -14.44 -7.10
C VAL A 728 -30.19 -15.50 -7.15
N GLY A 729 -31.26 -15.32 -6.39
CA GLY A 729 -32.42 -16.20 -6.45
C GLY A 729 -33.37 -16.02 -5.29
N CYS A 730 -34.38 -16.87 -5.26
CA CYS A 730 -35.28 -17.03 -4.14
C CYS A 730 -35.76 -18.49 -4.07
N SER A 731 -36.12 -18.91 -2.87
CA SER A 731 -36.90 -20.13 -2.65
C SER A 731 -38.20 -19.76 -1.95
N ASN A 732 -39.25 -20.54 -2.16
CA ASN A 732 -40.47 -20.45 -1.36
C ASN A 732 -40.66 -21.78 -0.63
N TYR A 733 -41.05 -21.71 0.65
CA TYR A 733 -41.24 -22.88 1.50
C TYR A 733 -42.65 -22.90 2.07
N ASP A 734 -43.24 -24.09 2.22
CA ASP A 734 -44.51 -24.27 2.93
C ASP A 734 -44.34 -24.27 4.46
N ASP A 735 -45.46 -24.32 5.19
CA ASP A 735 -45.47 -24.43 6.66
C ASP A 735 -44.81 -25.71 7.22
N GLN A 736 -44.57 -26.72 6.37
CA GLN A 736 -43.87 -27.95 6.75
C GLN A 736 -42.36 -27.87 6.53
N GLY A 737 -41.85 -26.82 5.88
CA GLY A 737 -40.43 -26.62 5.55
C GLY A 737 -40.01 -27.18 4.20
N ILE A 738 -40.96 -27.55 3.33
CA ILE A 738 -40.71 -28.13 2.01
C ILE A 738 -40.49 -27.02 0.99
N GLU A 739 -39.41 -27.11 0.19
CA GLU A 739 -39.05 -26.13 -0.84
C GLU A 739 -39.98 -26.24 -2.06
N ILE A 740 -41.18 -25.63 -1.98
CA ILE A 740 -42.21 -25.65 -3.03
C ILE A 740 -41.82 -24.86 -4.30
N TYR A 741 -40.82 -23.98 -4.23
CA TYR A 741 -40.27 -23.28 -5.38
C TYR A 741 -38.79 -22.94 -5.16
N LYS A 742 -37.99 -22.98 -6.24
CA LYS A 742 -36.55 -22.70 -6.22
C LYS A 742 -36.09 -22.01 -7.50
N SER A 743 -35.69 -20.75 -7.40
CA SER A 743 -34.98 -20.02 -8.46
C SER A 743 -33.47 -20.09 -8.19
N GLN A 744 -32.74 -20.79 -9.06
CA GLN A 744 -31.27 -20.81 -9.09
C GLN A 744 -30.77 -20.00 -10.29
N MET A 745 -29.86 -19.04 -10.06
CA MET A 745 -29.11 -18.38 -11.13
C MET A 745 -27.61 -18.70 -11.05
N PRO A 746 -27.00 -19.24 -12.11
CA PRO A 746 -25.57 -19.15 -12.32
C PRO A 746 -25.20 -17.78 -12.93
N SER A 747 -24.29 -17.06 -12.27
CA SER A 747 -23.37 -16.05 -12.83
C SER A 747 -23.83 -15.16 -14.02
N LYS A 748 -24.02 -13.85 -13.76
CA LYS A 748 -24.14 -12.75 -14.75
C LYS A 748 -25.31 -12.80 -15.75
N LEU A 749 -26.13 -13.86 -15.75
CA LEU A 749 -27.31 -14.01 -16.60
C LEU A 749 -28.61 -13.95 -15.79
N ILE A 750 -29.66 -13.38 -16.38
CA ILE A 750 -31.02 -13.34 -15.84
C ILE A 750 -31.97 -13.95 -16.86
N PHE A 751 -32.81 -14.90 -16.41
CA PHE A 751 -33.88 -15.48 -17.21
C PHE A 751 -35.21 -14.80 -16.83
N ILE A 752 -35.89 -14.16 -17.78
CA ILE A 752 -37.16 -13.46 -17.57
C ILE A 752 -38.24 -14.06 -18.47
N GLY A 753 -39.38 -14.45 -17.89
CA GLY A 753 -40.56 -14.96 -18.60
C GLY A 753 -41.67 -15.34 -17.61
N GLU A 754 -42.82 -15.79 -18.12
CA GLU A 754 -43.97 -16.13 -17.27
C GLU A 754 -43.77 -17.46 -16.52
N VAL A 755 -44.21 -17.53 -15.26
CA VAL A 755 -44.34 -18.76 -14.47
C VAL A 755 -45.80 -18.93 -14.07
N ARG A 756 -46.39 -20.07 -14.39
CA ARG A 756 -47.78 -20.42 -14.06
C ARG A 756 -47.81 -21.82 -13.44
N CYS A 757 -48.44 -21.96 -12.27
CA CYS A 757 -48.48 -23.22 -11.50
C CYS A 757 -47.06 -23.85 -11.32
N CYS A 758 -46.08 -23.03 -10.94
CA CYS A 758 -44.64 -23.36 -10.84
C CYS A 758 -43.95 -23.85 -12.13
N LYS A 759 -44.66 -23.97 -13.26
CA LYS A 759 -44.10 -24.28 -14.58
C LYS A 759 -43.74 -23.01 -15.35
N LYS A 760 -42.68 -23.05 -16.15
CA LYS A 760 -42.35 -21.96 -17.09
C LYS A 760 -43.36 -21.97 -18.25
N VAL A 761 -43.89 -20.82 -18.62
CA VAL A 761 -44.78 -20.66 -19.79
C VAL A 761 -44.44 -19.37 -20.54
N GLY A 762 -44.93 -19.23 -21.77
CA GLY A 762 -44.78 -18.00 -22.55
C GLY A 762 -43.38 -17.80 -23.15
N GLU A 763 -43.12 -16.58 -23.61
CA GLU A 763 -41.79 -16.15 -24.07
C GLU A 763 -40.83 -16.01 -22.87
N TRP A 764 -39.62 -16.55 -23.02
CA TRP A 764 -38.54 -16.42 -22.05
C TRP A 764 -37.29 -15.82 -22.70
N LYS A 765 -36.70 -14.83 -22.02
CA LYS A 765 -35.53 -14.05 -22.47
C LYS A 765 -34.33 -14.37 -21.59
N ILE A 766 -33.18 -14.62 -22.22
CA ILE A 766 -31.89 -14.76 -21.55
C ILE A 766 -31.18 -13.42 -21.66
N LEU A 767 -31.11 -12.68 -20.55
CA LEU A 767 -30.45 -11.40 -20.48
C LEU A 767 -29.04 -11.54 -19.88
N ARG A 768 -28.07 -10.82 -20.42
CA ARG A 768 -26.70 -10.69 -19.90
C ARG A 768 -26.50 -9.31 -19.29
N TRP A 769 -25.95 -9.26 -18.08
CA TRP A 769 -25.46 -8.02 -17.51
C TRP A 769 -24.24 -7.52 -18.28
N VAL A 770 -24.27 -6.26 -18.73
CA VAL A 770 -23.17 -5.58 -19.43
C VAL A 770 -23.01 -4.17 -18.87
N GLU A 771 -21.77 -3.85 -18.48
CA GLU A 771 -21.34 -2.50 -18.14
C GLU A 771 -20.76 -1.84 -19.39
N ASP A 772 -21.34 -0.73 -19.83
CA ASP A 772 -20.73 0.15 -20.84
C ASP A 772 -19.36 0.64 -20.32
N PHE A 773 -18.29 0.33 -21.04
CA PHE A 773 -16.93 0.67 -20.62
C PHE A 773 -16.72 2.19 -20.48
N ASN A 774 -17.35 2.98 -21.36
CA ASN A 774 -17.19 4.42 -21.47
C ASN A 774 -18.11 5.19 -20.50
N THR A 775 -19.40 4.81 -20.43
CA THR A 775 -20.38 5.53 -19.60
C THR A 775 -20.57 4.94 -18.20
N LYS A 776 -20.06 3.73 -17.94
CA LYS A 776 -20.29 2.96 -16.71
C LYS A 776 -21.75 2.68 -16.40
N LYS A 777 -22.62 2.81 -17.41
CA LYS A 777 -24.04 2.46 -17.33
C LYS A 777 -24.18 0.93 -17.34
N LYS A 778 -24.57 0.38 -16.20
CA LYS A 778 -24.99 -1.03 -16.07
C LYS A 778 -26.28 -1.22 -16.88
N SER A 779 -26.33 -2.25 -17.72
CA SER A 779 -27.46 -2.54 -18.61
C SER A 779 -27.64 -4.05 -18.81
N TYR A 780 -28.77 -4.45 -19.38
CA TYR A 780 -29.05 -5.84 -19.73
C TYR A 780 -29.31 -5.95 -21.23
N ILE A 781 -28.52 -6.77 -21.92
CA ILE A 781 -28.74 -7.11 -23.33
C ILE A 781 -29.36 -8.52 -23.43
N GLN A 782 -30.30 -8.72 -24.35
CA GLN A 782 -30.80 -10.06 -24.64
C GLN A 782 -29.76 -10.82 -25.48
N ILE A 783 -29.37 -12.02 -25.03
CA ILE A 783 -28.38 -12.87 -25.70
C ILE A 783 -28.93 -14.25 -26.11
N GLY A 784 -30.19 -14.51 -25.80
CA GLY A 784 -30.93 -15.70 -26.21
C GLY A 784 -32.35 -15.70 -25.66
N GLY A 785 -33.07 -16.82 -25.80
CA GLY A 785 -34.47 -16.93 -25.40
C GLY A 785 -35.24 -17.96 -26.22
N GLY A 786 -36.56 -18.01 -26.03
CA GLY A 786 -37.48 -18.90 -26.76
C GLY A 786 -38.75 -19.15 -25.97
N TYR A 787 -39.62 -20.02 -26.47
CA TYR A 787 -40.94 -20.26 -25.87
C TYR A 787 -40.97 -21.51 -24.98
N TYR A 788 -41.65 -21.41 -23.82
CA TYR A 788 -41.98 -22.54 -22.96
C TYR A 788 -43.48 -22.82 -22.97
N ASN A 789 -43.86 -24.09 -23.03
CA ASN A 789 -45.19 -24.57 -22.72
C ASN A 789 -45.10 -25.56 -21.55
N GLU A 790 -45.76 -25.27 -20.43
CA GLU A 790 -45.78 -26.11 -19.23
C GLU A 790 -44.39 -26.64 -18.75
N GLY A 791 -43.35 -25.81 -18.83
CA GLY A 791 -41.97 -26.14 -18.45
C GLY A 791 -41.16 -26.82 -19.55
N ILE A 792 -41.80 -27.19 -20.66
CA ILE A 792 -41.21 -27.84 -21.83
C ILE A 792 -40.82 -26.78 -22.87
N LYS A 793 -39.60 -26.82 -23.39
CA LYS A 793 -39.17 -25.94 -24.49
C LYS A 793 -39.87 -26.30 -25.79
N ILE A 794 -40.40 -25.30 -26.50
CA ILE A 794 -41.01 -25.45 -27.83
C ILE A 794 -40.65 -24.29 -28.77
N GLY A 795 -40.76 -24.52 -30.08
CA GLY A 795 -40.58 -23.50 -31.12
C GLY A 795 -39.12 -23.07 -31.29
N LYS A 796 -38.91 -21.88 -31.86
CA LYS A 796 -37.58 -21.30 -32.05
C LYS A 796 -36.94 -20.94 -30.71
N TRP A 797 -35.66 -21.25 -30.60
CA TRP A 797 -34.86 -21.09 -29.40
C TRP A 797 -33.45 -20.65 -29.74
N GLU A 798 -32.94 -19.80 -28.86
CA GLU A 798 -31.56 -19.35 -28.82
C GLU A 798 -30.97 -19.71 -27.47
N GLU A 799 -29.92 -20.54 -27.49
CA GLU A 799 -29.21 -20.97 -26.28
C GLU A 799 -27.81 -20.37 -26.25
N VAL A 800 -27.32 -20.13 -25.05
CA VAL A 800 -25.98 -19.58 -24.84
C VAL A 800 -25.11 -20.69 -24.27
N ILE A 801 -23.99 -20.96 -24.93
CA ILE A 801 -23.02 -21.97 -24.51
C ILE A 801 -21.71 -21.30 -24.10
N ASN A 802 -21.06 -21.93 -23.12
CA ASN A 802 -19.75 -21.61 -22.56
C ASN A 802 -19.70 -20.35 -21.66
N TYR A 803 -20.08 -20.52 -20.39
CA TYR A 803 -20.13 -19.47 -19.36
C TYR A 803 -18.77 -19.10 -18.74
N THR A 804 -17.68 -19.09 -19.51
CA THR A 804 -16.37 -18.63 -18.98
C THR A 804 -16.43 -17.15 -18.59
N GLN A 805 -15.57 -16.74 -17.66
CA GLN A 805 -15.59 -15.37 -17.15
C GLN A 805 -15.14 -14.31 -18.18
N ASN A 806 -14.43 -14.73 -19.23
CA ASN A 806 -13.95 -13.84 -20.28
C ASN A 806 -15.05 -13.51 -21.31
N ILE A 807 -15.06 -12.26 -21.80
CA ILE A 807 -16.17 -11.70 -22.57
C ILE A 807 -16.14 -12.11 -24.05
N ASP A 808 -14.94 -12.31 -24.61
CA ASP A 808 -14.67 -12.39 -26.06
C ASP A 808 -15.19 -13.67 -26.78
N TRP A 809 -15.89 -14.57 -26.07
CA TRP A 809 -16.07 -15.96 -26.49
C TRP A 809 -17.52 -16.47 -26.35
N LEU A 810 -18.50 -15.58 -26.44
CA LEU A 810 -19.91 -15.95 -26.33
C LEU A 810 -20.37 -16.75 -27.55
N LEU A 811 -20.82 -18.00 -27.32
CA LEU A 811 -21.44 -18.84 -28.34
C LEU A 811 -22.96 -18.82 -28.19
N ARG A 812 -23.66 -18.51 -29.28
CA ARG A 812 -25.13 -18.51 -29.40
C ARG A 812 -25.51 -19.66 -30.34
N LEU A 813 -26.16 -20.68 -29.83
CA LEU A 813 -26.87 -21.65 -30.66
C LEU A 813 -28.22 -21.06 -31.06
N ALA A 814 -28.66 -21.24 -32.29
CA ALA A 814 -30.05 -21.04 -32.68
C ALA A 814 -30.62 -22.27 -33.40
N GLY A 815 -31.89 -22.59 -33.16
CA GLY A 815 -32.58 -23.71 -33.80
C GLY A 815 -33.97 -23.91 -33.19
N GLU A 816 -34.57 -25.08 -33.43
CA GLU A 816 -35.94 -25.37 -32.96
C GLU A 816 -36.01 -26.50 -31.94
N TYR A 817 -36.96 -26.36 -31.02
CA TYR A 817 -37.33 -27.34 -30.00
C TYR A 817 -38.74 -27.89 -30.28
N SER A 818 -38.90 -29.20 -30.19
CA SER A 818 -40.19 -29.89 -30.15
C SER A 818 -40.23 -30.80 -28.92
N ASN A 819 -41.29 -30.69 -28.12
CA ASN A 819 -41.47 -31.44 -26.87
C ASN A 819 -40.22 -31.51 -25.97
N GLY A 820 -39.52 -30.37 -25.79
CA GLY A 820 -38.34 -30.28 -24.93
C GLY A 820 -37.05 -30.90 -25.50
N LYS A 821 -37.08 -31.39 -26.75
CA LYS A 821 -35.93 -31.92 -27.49
C LYS A 821 -35.60 -31.07 -28.71
N LYS A 822 -34.34 -31.05 -29.13
CA LYS A 822 -33.88 -30.31 -30.31
C LYS A 822 -34.31 -31.02 -31.60
N VAL A 823 -34.77 -30.27 -32.58
CA VAL A 823 -35.21 -30.74 -33.89
C VAL A 823 -34.67 -29.86 -35.02
N GLY A 824 -34.54 -30.43 -36.20
CA GLY A 824 -34.17 -29.69 -37.42
C GLY A 824 -32.77 -29.10 -37.36
N ARG A 825 -32.52 -28.07 -38.18
CA ARG A 825 -31.22 -27.39 -38.26
C ARG A 825 -30.95 -26.58 -36.98
N TRP A 826 -29.73 -26.71 -36.48
CA TRP A 826 -29.19 -25.94 -35.36
C TRP A 826 -27.85 -25.31 -35.78
N ASP A 827 -27.77 -23.99 -35.70
CA ASP A 827 -26.62 -23.19 -36.13
C ASP A 827 -25.82 -22.69 -34.91
N ILE A 828 -24.49 -22.65 -35.04
CA ILE A 828 -23.55 -22.20 -33.99
C ILE A 828 -22.96 -20.85 -34.39
N PHE A 829 -23.36 -19.80 -33.68
CA PHE A 829 -22.87 -18.45 -33.87
C PHE A 829 -21.83 -18.06 -32.81
N ARG A 830 -20.74 -17.43 -33.24
CA ARG A 830 -19.71 -16.83 -32.38
C ARG A 830 -19.82 -15.31 -32.45
N PHE A 831 -19.86 -14.67 -31.29
CA PHE A 831 -19.77 -13.21 -31.20
C PHE A 831 -18.35 -12.76 -31.58
N LYS A 832 -18.18 -11.95 -32.64
CA LYS A 832 -16.90 -11.26 -32.92
C LYS A 832 -16.76 -10.05 -31.98
N ASN A 833 -15.57 -9.77 -31.48
CA ASN A 833 -15.41 -8.64 -30.57
C ASN A 833 -15.41 -7.31 -31.36
N PHE A 834 -16.06 -6.27 -30.85
CA PHE A 834 -16.20 -4.97 -31.52
C PHE A 834 -14.85 -4.37 -31.93
N LEU A 835 -13.81 -4.58 -31.11
CA LEU A 835 -12.43 -4.14 -31.40
C LEU A 835 -11.81 -4.89 -32.59
N GLU A 836 -12.14 -6.16 -32.80
CA GLU A 836 -11.66 -6.96 -33.95
C GLU A 836 -12.31 -6.45 -35.24
N VAL A 837 -13.60 -6.11 -35.20
CA VAL A 837 -14.33 -5.52 -36.34
C VAL A 837 -13.76 -4.16 -36.72
N VAL A 838 -13.54 -3.27 -35.73
CA VAL A 838 -12.91 -1.96 -35.97
C VAL A 838 -11.50 -2.11 -36.54
N PHE A 839 -10.70 -3.06 -36.02
CA PHE A 839 -9.35 -3.32 -36.51
C PHE A 839 -9.33 -3.86 -37.95
N MET A 840 -10.23 -4.79 -38.31
CA MET A 840 -10.36 -5.30 -39.68
C MET A 840 -10.77 -4.19 -40.66
N MET A 841 -11.76 -3.35 -40.30
CA MET A 841 -12.16 -2.21 -41.13
C MET A 841 -11.03 -1.18 -41.33
N MET A 842 -10.14 -1.00 -40.33
CA MET A 842 -8.94 -0.17 -40.47
C MET A 842 -7.85 -0.80 -41.35
N MET A 843 -7.86 -2.13 -41.55
CA MET A 843 -6.91 -2.84 -42.40
C MET A 843 -7.37 -2.90 -43.87
N GLU A 844 -8.68 -3.12 -44.14
CA GLU A 844 -9.23 -3.02 -45.50
C GLU A 844 -9.02 -1.62 -46.09
N LEU A 845 -9.33 -0.57 -45.33
CA LEU A 845 -9.09 0.84 -45.71
C LEU A 845 -7.62 1.17 -46.02
N LYS A 846 -6.68 0.37 -45.51
CA LYS A 846 -5.24 0.52 -45.71
C LYS A 846 -4.74 -0.25 -46.94
N LEU A 847 -5.50 -1.25 -47.42
CA LEU A 847 -5.22 -1.99 -48.65
C LEU A 847 -5.77 -1.26 -49.88
N GLU A 848 -6.98 -0.70 -49.83
CA GLU A 848 -7.59 -0.01 -50.98
C GLU A 848 -6.92 1.33 -51.35
N THR A 849 -6.28 2.02 -50.39
CA THR A 849 -5.77 3.39 -50.59
C THR A 849 -4.31 3.49 -51.02
N GLY A 850 -3.57 2.38 -51.02
CA GLY A 850 -2.23 2.23 -51.63
C GLY A 850 -1.13 3.20 -51.18
N SER A 851 -1.34 3.99 -50.11
CA SER A 851 -0.46 5.12 -49.76
C SER A 851 -0.29 5.28 -48.24
N SER A 852 0.95 5.46 -47.81
CA SER A 852 1.35 5.40 -46.40
C SER A 852 1.10 6.67 -45.58
N THR A 853 0.42 7.68 -46.15
CA THR A 853 0.49 9.07 -45.67
C THR A 853 -0.90 9.71 -45.62
N LEU A 854 -1.26 10.29 -44.45
CA LEU A 854 -2.55 10.90 -44.11
C LEU A 854 -3.79 9.97 -44.16
N ILE A 855 -3.93 9.12 -43.15
CA ILE A 855 -5.24 8.93 -42.50
C ILE A 855 -5.27 9.84 -41.28
N LEU A 856 -5.68 11.10 -41.48
CA LEU A 856 -5.94 12.03 -40.38
C LEU A 856 -7.30 11.67 -39.77
N ILE A 857 -7.33 11.21 -38.51
CA ILE A 857 -8.55 10.64 -37.90
C ILE A 857 -9.58 11.74 -37.61
N ILE A 858 -10.58 11.87 -38.49
CA ILE A 858 -11.73 12.76 -38.28
C ILE A 858 -12.71 12.11 -37.30
N PHE A 859 -12.60 12.44 -36.01
CA PHE A 859 -13.60 12.08 -35.00
C PHE A 859 -14.89 12.90 -35.17
N PHE A 860 -15.81 12.42 -36.01
CA PHE A 860 -17.17 12.96 -36.07
C PHE A 860 -17.99 12.55 -34.83
N LYS A 861 -18.29 13.53 -33.96
CA LYS A 861 -19.22 13.34 -32.84
C LYS A 861 -20.67 13.50 -33.31
N VAL A 862 -21.32 12.39 -33.69
CA VAL A 862 -22.77 12.38 -33.95
C VAL A 862 -23.52 12.24 -32.61
N ASP A 863 -24.02 13.35 -32.09
CA ASP A 863 -24.77 13.41 -30.83
C ASP A 863 -26.28 13.25 -31.11
N MET A 864 -26.76 12.00 -31.19
CA MET A 864 -28.17 11.70 -31.49
C MET A 864 -29.11 11.99 -30.31
N LYS A 865 -29.38 13.27 -30.07
CA LYS A 865 -30.59 13.69 -29.34
C LYS A 865 -31.81 13.58 -30.26
N LYS A 866 -32.90 13.03 -29.72
CA LYS A 866 -34.22 13.11 -30.35
C LYS A 866 -34.75 14.53 -30.25
N GLU A 867 -35.13 15.12 -31.37
CA GLU A 867 -36.10 16.21 -31.41
C GLU A 867 -37.27 15.83 -32.32
N LYS A 868 -38.47 16.21 -31.89
CA LYS A 868 -39.71 16.18 -32.66
C LYS A 868 -40.21 17.62 -32.72
N ASN A 869 -40.36 18.15 -33.93
CA ASN A 869 -40.92 19.48 -34.21
C ASN A 869 -39.95 20.61 -33.74
N LEU A 870 -39.80 21.74 -34.41
CA LEU A 870 -40.83 22.57 -35.07
C LEU A 870 -40.40 23.08 -36.47
N VAL A 871 -41.09 24.12 -36.96
CA VAL A 871 -40.97 24.74 -38.31
C VAL A 871 -40.39 26.16 -38.19
N ASP A 872 -39.65 26.59 -39.23
CA ASP A 872 -39.20 27.94 -39.63
C ASP A 872 -38.73 28.97 -38.58
N GLY A 873 -37.60 29.61 -38.87
CA GLY A 873 -37.15 30.82 -38.17
C GLY A 873 -35.70 31.21 -38.44
N THR A 874 -35.48 32.18 -39.32
CA THR A 874 -34.18 32.88 -39.43
C THR A 874 -33.95 33.78 -38.23
N PHE A 875 -32.75 33.74 -37.64
CA PHE A 875 -32.32 34.73 -36.64
C PHE A 875 -30.85 35.11 -36.81
N SER A 876 -30.54 36.40 -36.65
CA SER A 876 -29.20 36.95 -36.87
C SER A 876 -28.28 36.72 -35.67
N ILE A 877 -27.01 36.40 -35.92
CA ILE A 877 -25.95 36.44 -34.91
C ILE A 877 -25.21 37.77 -35.05
N THR A 878 -25.53 38.72 -34.17
CA THR A 878 -24.83 40.01 -34.06
C THR A 878 -24.65 40.37 -32.59
N ILE A 879 -23.76 39.63 -31.90
CA ILE A 879 -23.33 39.95 -30.52
C ILE A 879 -21.98 39.32 -30.11
N MET A 880 -21.44 38.32 -30.84
CA MET A 880 -20.12 37.73 -30.57
C MET A 880 -19.02 38.18 -31.56
N ILE A 881 -18.70 39.47 -31.54
CA ILE A 881 -17.46 40.01 -32.16
C ILE A 881 -16.63 40.81 -31.15
N GLN A 882 -17.28 41.54 -30.23
CA GLN A 882 -16.60 42.45 -29.29
C GLN A 882 -15.65 41.77 -28.28
N LEU A 883 -15.74 40.45 -28.06
CA LEU A 883 -14.91 39.70 -27.10
C LEU A 883 -13.79 38.87 -27.75
N GLN A 884 -13.45 39.11 -29.02
CA GLN A 884 -12.32 38.44 -29.68
C GLN A 884 -11.21 39.39 -30.16
N VAL A 885 -11.40 40.71 -30.13
CA VAL A 885 -10.38 41.67 -30.57
C VAL A 885 -9.25 41.76 -29.53
N ASP A 886 -9.62 41.96 -28.26
CA ASP A 886 -8.69 42.24 -27.16
C ASP A 886 -7.68 41.10 -26.96
N TYR A 887 -8.15 39.85 -26.87
CA TYR A 887 -7.32 38.66 -26.70
C TYR A 887 -6.44 38.34 -27.93
N ILE A 888 -6.77 38.86 -29.11
CA ILE A 888 -5.92 38.74 -30.31
C ILE A 888 -4.84 39.81 -30.32
N MET A 889 -5.12 41.02 -29.82
CA MET A 889 -4.12 42.07 -29.63
C MET A 889 -3.08 41.66 -28.59
N GLU A 890 -3.51 41.17 -27.42
CA GLU A 890 -2.66 40.72 -26.32
C GLU A 890 -1.63 39.67 -26.77
N VAL A 891 -2.08 38.62 -27.46
CA VAL A 891 -1.21 37.57 -28.02
C VAL A 891 -0.26 38.09 -29.12
N TRP A 892 -0.69 39.08 -29.92
CA TRP A 892 0.14 39.68 -30.96
C TRP A 892 1.26 40.56 -30.38
N ILE A 893 0.95 41.35 -29.34
CA ILE A 893 1.91 42.19 -28.60
C ILE A 893 2.98 41.30 -27.95
N LEU A 894 2.57 40.27 -27.20
CA LEU A 894 3.50 39.33 -26.53
C LEU A 894 4.39 38.57 -27.51
N SER A 895 3.88 38.22 -28.69
CA SER A 895 4.68 37.60 -29.76
C SER A 895 5.72 38.56 -30.34
N ARG A 896 5.38 39.86 -30.46
CA ARG A 896 6.25 40.88 -31.03
C ARG A 896 7.35 41.33 -30.06
N ALA A 897 7.05 41.46 -28.77
CA ALA A 897 8.02 41.76 -27.72
C ALA A 897 9.11 40.66 -27.63
N ASN A 898 8.72 39.38 -27.61
CA ASN A 898 9.68 38.26 -27.61
C ASN A 898 10.59 38.26 -28.86
N GLY A 899 10.08 38.61 -30.03
CA GLY A 899 10.89 38.75 -31.25
C GLY A 899 11.89 39.90 -31.18
N LEU A 900 11.50 41.04 -30.58
CA LEU A 900 12.39 42.19 -30.39
C LEU A 900 13.50 41.90 -29.38
N LYS A 901 13.14 41.29 -28.24
CA LYS A 901 14.04 40.88 -27.17
C LYS A 901 15.14 39.92 -27.64
N GLN A 902 14.78 38.91 -28.45
CA GLN A 902 15.76 38.01 -29.06
C GLN A 902 16.66 38.69 -30.10
N LYS A 903 16.20 39.77 -30.74
CA LYS A 903 17.01 40.55 -31.68
C LYS A 903 18.05 41.39 -30.94
N ILE A 904 17.63 42.18 -29.95
CA ILE A 904 18.50 43.06 -29.16
C ILE A 904 19.61 42.25 -28.48
N MET A 905 19.25 41.18 -27.76
CA MET A 905 20.21 40.29 -27.09
C MET A 905 21.24 39.67 -28.05
N LYS A 906 20.93 39.54 -29.34
CA LYS A 906 21.83 38.96 -30.34
C LYS A 906 22.77 40.01 -30.94
N GLU A 907 22.27 41.22 -31.19
CA GLU A 907 23.07 42.33 -31.73
C GLU A 907 24.07 42.87 -30.69
N GLU A 908 23.67 43.00 -29.42
CA GLU A 908 24.58 43.38 -28.33
C GLU A 908 25.63 42.30 -28.02
N ALA A 909 25.23 41.01 -27.98
CA ALA A 909 26.17 39.92 -27.76
C ALA A 909 27.25 39.84 -28.86
N SER A 910 26.89 40.10 -30.12
CA SER A 910 27.87 40.22 -31.21
C SER A 910 28.84 41.39 -31.00
N SER A 911 28.36 42.56 -30.58
CA SER A 911 29.21 43.74 -30.30
C SER A 911 30.21 43.50 -29.15
N ILE A 912 29.78 42.81 -28.10
CA ILE A 912 30.64 42.40 -26.98
C ILE A 912 31.73 41.42 -27.45
N VAL A 913 31.37 40.44 -28.29
CA VAL A 913 32.32 39.45 -28.84
C VAL A 913 33.33 40.10 -29.78
N GLU A 914 32.94 41.04 -30.65
CA GLU A 914 33.90 41.80 -31.47
C GLU A 914 34.85 42.64 -30.61
N SER A 915 34.34 43.28 -29.56
CA SER A 915 35.15 44.09 -28.63
C SER A 915 36.22 43.26 -27.90
N ILE A 916 35.87 42.03 -27.49
CA ILE A 916 36.81 41.06 -26.89
C ILE A 916 37.86 40.61 -27.91
N ASN A 917 37.45 40.29 -29.14
CA ASN A 917 38.35 39.83 -30.20
C ASN A 917 39.33 40.92 -30.69
N GLN A 918 39.05 42.21 -30.45
CA GLN A 918 39.97 43.32 -30.69
C GLN A 918 41.01 43.54 -29.57
N GLY A 919 41.08 42.68 -28.56
CA GLY A 919 42.18 42.64 -27.60
C GLY A 919 42.25 43.79 -26.60
N ARG A 920 41.19 44.60 -26.47
CA ARG A 920 41.09 45.64 -25.45
C ARG A 920 40.74 45.01 -24.11
N LYS A 921 41.45 45.36 -23.03
CA LYS A 921 41.02 44.99 -21.67
C LYS A 921 39.70 45.69 -21.38
N LEU A 922 38.71 44.94 -20.88
CA LEU A 922 37.53 45.54 -20.28
C LEU A 922 37.91 46.10 -18.91
N GLU A 923 37.44 47.31 -18.61
CA GLU A 923 37.38 47.85 -17.26
C GLU A 923 35.96 47.59 -16.71
N ASP A 924 35.86 47.18 -15.44
CA ASP A 924 34.65 46.57 -14.88
C ASP A 924 33.39 47.46 -14.94
N GLY A 925 33.57 48.78 -15.03
CA GLY A 925 32.47 49.74 -15.16
C GLY A 925 31.63 49.57 -16.44
N ILE A 926 32.20 49.04 -17.54
CA ILE A 926 31.48 48.91 -18.82
C ILE A 926 30.43 47.79 -18.73
N LEU A 927 30.78 46.64 -18.13
CA LEU A 927 29.83 45.53 -17.93
C LEU A 927 28.72 45.91 -16.95
N LEU A 928 29.05 46.67 -15.90
CA LEU A 928 28.05 47.17 -14.95
C LEU A 928 27.09 48.19 -15.59
N GLY A 929 27.61 49.10 -16.43
CA GLY A 929 26.81 50.05 -17.19
C GLY A 929 25.81 49.37 -18.14
N ALA A 930 26.27 48.41 -18.93
CA ALA A 930 25.40 47.62 -19.82
C ALA A 930 24.33 46.85 -19.03
N TRP A 931 24.71 46.22 -17.91
CA TRP A 931 23.75 45.50 -17.05
C TRP A 931 22.70 46.41 -16.42
N ILE A 932 23.06 47.64 -16.04
CA ILE A 932 22.10 48.64 -15.55
C ILE A 932 21.14 49.08 -16.66
N GLN A 933 21.64 49.40 -17.86
CA GLN A 933 20.78 49.81 -18.99
C GLN A 933 19.82 48.70 -19.42
N ILE A 934 20.27 47.44 -19.49
CA ILE A 934 19.41 46.29 -19.79
C ILE A 934 18.30 46.14 -18.76
N ASN A 935 18.59 46.31 -17.46
CA ASN A 935 17.56 46.24 -16.42
C ASN A 935 16.59 47.44 -16.46
N GLN A 936 17.05 48.66 -16.77
CA GLN A 936 16.16 49.80 -16.92
C GLN A 936 15.20 49.61 -18.11
N LEU A 937 15.70 49.16 -19.27
CA LEU A 937 14.86 48.86 -20.43
C LEU A 937 13.84 47.74 -20.16
N LEU A 938 14.25 46.70 -19.42
CA LEU A 938 13.33 45.64 -18.99
C LEU A 938 12.25 46.16 -18.04
N GLN A 939 12.58 47.09 -17.14
CA GLN A 939 11.66 47.67 -16.18
C GLN A 939 10.71 48.70 -16.83
N GLU A 940 11.15 49.37 -17.91
CA GLU A 940 10.26 50.18 -18.75
C GLU A 940 9.30 49.30 -19.59
N GLU A 941 9.78 48.19 -20.18
CA GLU A 941 8.89 47.20 -20.83
C GLU A 941 7.84 46.63 -19.84
N GLU A 942 8.23 46.34 -18.60
CA GLU A 942 7.33 45.75 -17.59
C GLU A 942 6.24 46.72 -17.12
N ASN A 943 6.53 48.02 -17.07
CA ASN A 943 5.51 49.06 -16.81
C ASN A 943 4.58 49.27 -18.03
N ILE A 944 5.11 49.26 -19.26
CA ILE A 944 4.33 49.39 -20.50
C ILE A 944 3.44 48.15 -20.77
N LEU A 945 3.67 47.04 -20.09
CA LEU A 945 2.82 45.83 -20.07
C LEU A 945 1.81 45.81 -18.91
N MET A 946 1.79 46.83 -18.04
CA MET A 946 0.90 46.96 -16.88
C MET A 946 -0.12 48.11 -17.00
N GLU A 947 0.05 49.02 -17.97
CA GLU A 947 -0.95 50.01 -18.42
C GLU A 947 -1.82 49.48 -19.58
#